data_AF-F2U0M6-F1
#
_entry.id   AF-F2U0M6-F1
#
_cell.length_a   1.000
_cell.length_b   1.000
_cell.length_c   1.000
_cell.angle_alpha   90.00
_cell.angle_beta   90.00
_cell.angle_gamma   90.00
#
_symmetry.space_group_name_H-M   'P 1'
#
loop_
_entity.id
_entity.type
_entity.pdbx_description
1 polymer ?
#
loop_
_entity_poly.entity_id
_entity_poly.type
_entity_poly.pdbx_seq_one_letter_code
_entity_poly.pdbx_strand_id
1 'polypeptide(L)'
;MESTASLSCWTQVAQYLVSSFSPTSAATFDYALGDVPYSMHMVLPNLSRRGNTRAFFNLMLTCRQLYHDLPWAVPKWCLVDMLEIQGSAGTWHWLDTFRKGGVPSLPLPSSRGDADAADGSAQSTWLEGRFLAYCWLGVTWDSRCPFLLKKMASPPTTSHFWHTFAHCGRLYFDGLDKVEEWAARTLELEQPGDDAHGWLGKDTKDCVAPRPEVDADTARSVAATHQPLEQQQQQQQQQQQQQQQQQQPCRPALFKMHTDVTDERGADRFDRVRTTLLAGVRGGTVVVGVSKYELPPAGHRPVTLVASNIDRLHVVGDFATVIKKLSLRDVRHVLVSSSVTLHDVQRVQSVWLPLSPASSSDVSSVVGIPNVNVEWQCGWRTRFPSDALTSSVNTLIAAATDSVKLTDLFLLADTAIHARRVRLDHMQSVPDQLHLPNTTYIELLAGSGVKQFTCPARLQRLVIDEVMGSPPAIPDFEHAAEVRLNLRHALTRDQLSSLGRRVDMLVLAGNTVSSMQHVAAIPRSVYVCLEDVHVEGMVPPCVRELKVEMRGDISASAVASVPRLHVIGRKDPAPTWCIHDCHLLSERKGGATCLEHLAIDGEISNCDHLALQECRGSVAVASIGSFTAIAAFVGVDMVDETGVEYGPRAFGDWRARPRKRLLQRPRKRLLHLTCVRDVASCELIDCTIRDFSRFRGVQRLVLDECRFDSLDNLPPIPCLVVRACYTSDNVQWPDAVFVQRPVDDMRRRLGG
;
A
#
# COMPACT_ATOMS: atom_id res chain seq x y z
N MET A 1 38.85 -5.06 12.27
CA MET A 1 37.70 -5.40 13.13
C MET A 1 36.66 -6.11 12.27
N GLU A 2 36.82 -7.41 12.10
CA GLU A 2 35.79 -8.26 11.48
C GLU A 2 34.77 -8.59 12.57
N SER A 3 33.73 -7.77 12.66
CA SER A 3 32.55 -8.13 13.45
C SER A 3 31.88 -9.30 12.76
N THR A 4 32.07 -10.51 13.30
CA THR A 4 31.35 -11.74 12.90
C THR A 4 29.91 -11.69 13.39
N ALA A 5 29.16 -10.64 13.04
CA ALA A 5 27.72 -10.68 13.17
C ALA A 5 27.22 -11.78 12.21
N SER A 6 26.70 -12.86 12.77
CA SER A 6 26.17 -13.98 11.98
C SER A 6 25.01 -13.52 11.09
N LEU A 7 24.82 -14.20 9.96
CA LEU A 7 23.67 -13.98 9.06
C LEU A 7 22.33 -14.01 9.83
N SER A 8 22.24 -14.79 10.91
CA SER A 8 21.07 -14.83 11.79
C SER A 8 20.77 -13.49 12.48
N CYS A 9 21.78 -12.73 12.90
CA CYS A 9 21.62 -11.41 13.51
C CYS A 9 21.05 -10.41 12.48
N TRP A 10 21.62 -10.40 11.28
CA TRP A 10 21.13 -9.55 10.19
C TRP A 10 19.73 -9.93 9.72
N THR A 11 19.40 -11.22 9.76
CA THR A 11 18.05 -11.72 9.47
C THR A 11 17.04 -11.17 10.48
N GLN A 12 17.37 -11.11 11.76
CA GLN A 12 16.48 -10.52 12.77
C GLN A 12 16.27 -9.03 12.55
N VAL A 13 17.33 -8.28 12.20
CA VAL A 13 17.22 -6.85 11.85
C VAL A 13 16.34 -6.67 10.62
N ALA A 14 16.56 -7.47 9.57
CA ALA A 14 15.74 -7.47 8.37
C ALA A 14 14.27 -7.82 8.66
N GLN A 15 14.02 -8.83 9.47
CA GLN A 15 12.67 -9.21 9.89
C GLN A 15 12.00 -8.10 10.70
N TYR A 16 12.72 -7.38 11.55
CA TYR A 16 12.19 -6.22 12.28
C TYR A 16 11.82 -5.07 11.34
N LEU A 17 12.72 -4.75 10.39
CA LEU A 17 12.43 -3.76 9.34
C LEU A 17 11.20 -4.18 8.53
N VAL A 18 11.05 -5.48 8.27
CA VAL A 18 9.97 -6.05 7.47
C VAL A 18 8.64 -6.19 8.23
N SER A 19 8.67 -6.61 9.49
CA SER A 19 7.47 -6.80 10.31
C SER A 19 6.75 -5.49 10.58
N SER A 20 7.50 -4.37 10.58
CA SER A 20 6.92 -3.02 10.61
C SER A 20 6.04 -2.71 9.39
N PHE A 21 6.14 -3.50 8.31
CA PHE A 21 5.25 -3.39 7.14
C PHE A 21 3.94 -4.13 7.32
N SER A 22 3.87 -5.13 8.21
CA SER A 22 2.68 -5.98 8.32
C SER A 22 1.52 -5.15 8.87
N PRO A 23 0.46 -4.91 8.08
CA PRO A 23 -0.80 -4.47 8.66
C PRO A 23 -1.34 -5.69 9.41
N THR A 24 -1.31 -5.65 10.73
CA THR A 24 -2.01 -6.65 11.54
C THR A 24 -3.48 -6.60 11.13
N SER A 25 -3.91 -7.67 10.47
CA SER A 25 -5.16 -7.85 9.74
C SER A 25 -5.25 -7.17 8.38
N ALA A 26 -5.59 -7.98 7.38
CA ALA A 26 -6.23 -7.58 6.15
C ALA A 26 -7.62 -6.95 6.44
N ALA A 27 -7.65 -5.86 7.20
CA ALA A 27 -8.68 -4.85 7.02
C ALA A 27 -8.42 -4.26 5.64
N THR A 28 -9.29 -4.59 4.71
CA THR A 28 -9.45 -3.99 3.38
C THR A 28 -9.30 -2.48 3.50
N PHE A 29 -8.10 -1.95 3.25
CA PHE A 29 -7.95 -0.56 2.85
C PHE A 29 -8.51 -0.48 1.43
N ASP A 30 -9.84 -0.37 1.36
CA ASP A 30 -10.55 -0.02 0.13
C ASP A 30 -10.12 1.40 -0.24
N TYR A 31 -9.22 1.50 -1.22
CA TYR A 31 -9.02 2.72 -1.97
C TYR A 31 -10.27 2.97 -2.81
N ALA A 32 -11.32 3.53 -2.19
CA ALA A 32 -12.41 4.14 -2.95
C ALA A 32 -11.84 5.37 -3.68
N LEU A 33 -11.56 5.21 -4.97
CA LEU A 33 -11.28 6.29 -5.91
C LEU A 33 -12.57 7.10 -6.12
N GLY A 34 -12.90 7.98 -5.18
CA GLY A 34 -14.07 8.85 -5.26
C GLY A 34 -14.02 9.99 -4.24
N ASP A 35 -13.67 11.19 -4.72
CA ASP A 35 -13.93 12.54 -4.17
C ASP A 35 -14.15 12.71 -2.65
N VAL A 36 -13.11 12.49 -1.85
CA VAL A 36 -12.94 13.12 -0.52
C VAL A 36 -11.57 13.82 -0.50
N PRO A 37 -11.44 15.06 0.01
CA PRO A 37 -10.16 15.75 0.02
C PRO A 37 -9.14 14.92 0.80
N TYR A 38 -8.11 14.47 0.08
CA TYR A 38 -6.92 13.77 0.56
C TYR A 38 -6.40 14.37 1.89
N SER A 39 -6.82 13.77 3.01
CA SER A 39 -6.37 14.20 4.34
C SER A 39 -5.16 13.36 4.77
N MET A 40 -4.16 14.05 5.31
CA MET A 40 -2.76 13.67 5.57
C MET A 40 -2.51 12.43 6.45
N HIS A 41 -3.55 11.70 6.89
CA HIS A 41 -3.42 10.50 7.74
C HIS A 41 -2.63 9.34 7.10
N MET A 42 -2.44 9.33 5.78
CA MET A 42 -1.58 8.36 5.10
C MET A 42 -0.10 8.76 5.04
N VAL A 43 0.27 10.02 5.32
CA VAL A 43 1.65 10.48 5.08
C VAL A 43 2.62 9.92 6.12
N LEU A 44 2.29 9.96 7.41
CA LEU A 44 3.17 9.50 8.49
C LEU A 44 3.48 7.99 8.44
N PRO A 45 2.49 7.08 8.25
CA PRO A 45 2.79 5.65 8.12
C PRO A 45 3.60 5.33 6.86
N ASN A 46 3.32 6.02 5.75
CA ASN A 46 4.01 5.77 4.48
C ASN A 46 5.46 6.27 4.49
N LEU A 47 5.77 7.36 5.18
CA LEU A 47 7.15 7.84 5.35
C LEU A 47 8.00 6.83 6.13
N SER A 48 7.46 6.29 7.24
CA SER A 48 8.11 5.24 8.02
C SER A 48 8.36 3.98 7.18
N ARG A 49 7.36 3.53 6.42
CA ARG A 49 7.52 2.36 5.55
C ARG A 49 8.56 2.56 4.43
N ARG A 50 8.61 3.75 3.82
CA ARG A 50 9.64 4.09 2.82
C ARG A 50 11.03 4.08 3.46
N GLY A 51 11.16 4.65 4.66
CA GLY A 51 12.40 4.64 5.44
C GLY A 51 12.90 3.22 5.73
N ASN A 52 12.01 2.34 6.20
CA ASN A 52 12.36 0.95 6.52
C ASN A 52 12.71 0.13 5.26
N THR A 53 12.02 0.37 4.14
CA THR A 53 12.32 -0.29 2.86
C THR A 53 13.70 0.12 2.36
N ARG A 54 14.03 1.42 2.43
CA ARG A 54 15.36 1.94 2.09
C ARG A 54 16.43 1.38 3.03
N ALA A 55 16.17 1.32 4.34
CA ALA A 55 17.08 0.74 5.32
C ALA A 55 17.37 -0.75 5.01
N PHE A 56 16.34 -1.51 4.62
CA PHE A 56 16.49 -2.90 4.19
C PHE A 56 17.38 -3.03 2.94
N PHE A 57 17.14 -2.21 1.91
CA PHE A 57 18.00 -2.22 0.71
C PHE A 57 19.42 -1.77 0.99
N ASN A 58 19.61 -0.74 1.84
CA ASN A 58 20.94 -0.32 2.27
C ASN A 58 21.66 -1.46 2.98
N LEU A 59 20.97 -2.18 3.87
CA LEU A 59 21.51 -3.35 4.56
C LEU A 59 21.91 -4.45 3.56
N MET A 60 21.03 -4.78 2.62
CA MET A 60 21.31 -5.74 1.54
C MET A 60 22.53 -5.34 0.71
N LEU A 61 22.77 -4.03 0.51
CA LEU A 61 23.89 -3.48 -0.27
C LEU A 61 25.20 -3.30 0.53
N THR A 62 25.21 -3.58 1.85
CA THR A 62 26.42 -3.39 2.67
C THR A 62 27.55 -4.34 2.32
N CYS A 63 27.24 -5.60 1.97
CA CYS A 63 28.23 -6.58 1.55
C CYS A 63 27.62 -7.65 0.64
N ARG A 64 28.49 -8.38 -0.08
CA ARG A 64 28.08 -9.42 -1.03
C ARG A 64 27.27 -10.55 -0.37
N GLN A 65 27.63 -10.96 0.84
CA GLN A 65 26.92 -12.04 1.56
C GLN A 65 25.47 -11.66 1.84
N LEU A 66 25.26 -10.47 2.44
CA LEU A 66 23.91 -9.98 2.76
C LEU A 66 23.09 -9.71 1.49
N TYR A 67 23.75 -9.32 0.40
CA TYR A 67 23.08 -9.18 -0.88
C TYR A 67 22.44 -10.48 -1.36
N HIS A 68 23.15 -11.60 -1.20
CA HIS A 68 22.71 -12.90 -1.68
C HIS A 68 21.76 -13.60 -0.71
N ASP A 69 22.00 -13.52 0.59
CA ASP A 69 21.29 -14.37 1.56
C ASP A 69 20.09 -13.68 2.22
N LEU A 70 20.19 -12.38 2.47
CA LEU A 70 19.18 -11.63 3.23
C LEU A 70 17.79 -11.67 2.58
N PRO A 71 17.64 -11.57 1.24
CA PRO A 71 16.34 -11.70 0.60
C PRO A 71 15.64 -13.03 0.92
N TRP A 72 16.38 -14.14 0.95
CA TRP A 72 15.80 -15.47 1.22
C TRP A 72 15.49 -15.70 2.70
N ALA A 73 16.08 -14.90 3.59
CA ALA A 73 15.87 -14.97 5.04
C ALA A 73 14.61 -14.23 5.52
N VAL A 74 13.98 -13.43 4.64
CA VAL A 74 12.71 -12.75 4.90
C VAL A 74 11.54 -13.43 4.21
N PRO A 75 10.30 -13.26 4.70
CA PRO A 75 9.12 -13.83 4.06
C PRO A 75 9.02 -13.41 2.59
N LYS A 76 8.61 -14.35 1.75
CA LYS A 76 8.35 -14.10 0.33
C LYS A 76 7.34 -12.95 0.15
N TRP A 77 7.68 -12.06 -0.78
CA TRP A 77 6.93 -10.87 -1.20
C TRP A 77 6.70 -9.83 -0.09
N CYS A 78 7.57 -9.78 0.91
CA CYS A 78 7.41 -8.90 2.06
C CYS A 78 7.46 -7.39 1.75
N LEU A 79 7.98 -6.98 0.59
CA LEU A 79 8.06 -5.58 0.15
C LEU A 79 7.08 -5.26 -1.00
N VAL A 80 6.15 -6.17 -1.32
CA VAL A 80 5.24 -6.02 -2.47
C VAL A 80 4.51 -4.68 -2.48
N ASP A 81 3.82 -4.32 -1.39
CA ASP A 81 2.97 -3.13 -1.35
C ASP A 81 3.78 -1.85 -1.59
N MET A 82 5.00 -1.82 -1.07
CA MET A 82 5.92 -0.68 -1.22
C MET A 82 6.44 -0.54 -2.64
N LEU A 83 6.78 -1.66 -3.28
CA LEU A 83 7.30 -1.70 -4.63
C LEU A 83 6.21 -1.45 -5.68
N GLU A 84 4.96 -1.81 -5.39
CA GLU A 84 3.81 -1.57 -6.27
C GLU A 84 3.45 -0.09 -6.36
N ILE A 85 3.51 0.65 -5.24
CA ILE A 85 3.23 2.10 -5.23
C ILE A 85 4.21 2.89 -6.13
N GLN A 86 5.43 2.37 -6.33
CA GLN A 86 6.45 3.00 -7.17
C GLN A 86 6.42 2.54 -8.64
N GLY A 87 5.63 1.51 -8.95
CA GLY A 87 5.82 0.65 -10.13
C GLY A 87 5.34 1.16 -11.49
N SER A 88 4.81 2.37 -11.62
CA SER A 88 4.26 2.84 -12.90
C SER A 88 5.28 3.43 -13.89
N ALA A 89 6.55 3.68 -13.50
CA ALA A 89 7.53 4.23 -14.44
C ALA A 89 9.02 3.86 -14.22
N GLY A 90 9.44 3.44 -13.02
CA GLY A 90 10.87 3.41 -12.66
C GLY A 90 11.56 2.04 -12.68
N THR A 91 10.83 0.95 -12.45
CA THR A 91 11.45 -0.37 -12.15
C THR A 91 12.09 -1.02 -13.39
N TRP A 92 11.65 -0.65 -14.60
CA TRP A 92 12.14 -1.20 -15.87
C TRP A 92 13.62 -0.92 -16.12
N HIS A 93 14.12 0.24 -15.68
CA HIS A 93 15.47 0.70 -16.00
C HIS A 93 16.52 0.30 -14.98
N TRP A 94 16.14 -0.21 -13.80
CA TRP A 94 17.06 -0.48 -12.70
C TRP A 94 18.13 -1.55 -13.02
N LEU A 95 17.79 -2.58 -13.78
CA LEU A 95 18.78 -3.57 -14.23
C LEU A 95 19.70 -3.00 -15.33
N ASP A 96 19.21 -2.05 -16.12
CA ASP A 96 19.94 -1.45 -17.23
C ASP A 96 20.89 -0.32 -16.79
N THR A 97 20.62 0.36 -15.68
CA THR A 97 21.52 1.41 -15.14
C THR A 97 22.92 0.87 -14.81
N PHE A 98 23.04 -0.42 -14.44
CA PHE A 98 24.33 -1.07 -14.20
C PHE A 98 25.07 -1.46 -15.49
N ARG A 99 24.39 -1.46 -16.65
CA ARG A 99 25.02 -1.67 -17.95
C ARG A 99 25.40 -0.35 -18.65
N LYS A 100 24.63 0.72 -18.42
CA LYS A 100 24.83 2.03 -19.08
C LYS A 100 25.80 2.95 -18.34
N GLY A 101 26.06 2.73 -17.06
CA GLY A 101 27.15 3.39 -16.35
C GLY A 101 28.48 2.77 -16.74
N GLY A 102 29.11 3.28 -17.80
CA GLY A 102 30.49 2.99 -18.18
C GLY A 102 31.46 3.44 -17.10
N VAL A 103 31.49 2.73 -15.96
CA VAL A 103 32.67 2.72 -15.10
C VAL A 103 33.78 2.18 -16.00
N PRO A 104 34.84 2.97 -16.28
CA PRO A 104 36.00 2.45 -16.99
C PRO A 104 36.43 1.20 -16.25
N SER A 105 36.52 0.09 -16.96
CA SER A 105 37.10 -1.14 -16.44
C SER A 105 38.37 -0.75 -15.67
N LEU A 106 38.32 -0.83 -14.34
CA LEU A 106 39.52 -0.74 -13.51
C LEU A 106 40.50 -1.74 -14.14
N PRO A 107 41.71 -1.32 -14.54
CA PRO A 107 42.63 -2.19 -15.24
C PRO A 107 43.02 -3.32 -14.28
N LEU A 108 42.34 -4.46 -14.42
CA LEU A 108 42.82 -5.71 -13.86
C LEU A 108 44.12 -6.08 -14.59
N PRO A 109 45.12 -6.63 -13.88
CA PRO A 109 46.42 -6.93 -14.46
C PRO A 109 46.26 -7.82 -15.68
N SER A 110 46.77 -7.35 -16.82
CA SER A 110 46.66 -8.01 -18.11
C SER A 110 47.41 -9.34 -18.11
N SER A 111 46.71 -10.43 -17.75
CA SER A 111 47.13 -11.79 -18.08
C SER A 111 46.66 -12.11 -19.49
N ARG A 112 47.59 -12.08 -20.44
CA ARG A 112 47.39 -12.43 -21.85
C ARG A 112 47.00 -13.90 -22.00
N GLY A 113 45.89 -14.16 -22.70
CA GLY A 113 45.60 -15.42 -23.40
C GLY A 113 44.50 -16.26 -22.75
N ASP A 114 43.37 -16.39 -23.45
CA ASP A 114 42.34 -17.45 -23.32
C ASP A 114 41.32 -17.42 -22.15
N ALA A 115 41.18 -16.32 -21.40
CA ALA A 115 40.25 -16.25 -20.25
C ALA A 115 38.85 -15.62 -20.52
N ASP A 116 38.57 -15.06 -21.70
CA ASP A 116 37.38 -14.22 -21.93
C ASP A 116 36.04 -14.99 -21.94
N ALA A 117 36.04 -16.32 -22.11
CA ALA A 117 34.81 -17.12 -22.07
C ALA A 117 34.30 -17.39 -20.63
N ALA A 118 35.19 -17.39 -19.63
CA ALA A 118 34.82 -17.72 -18.25
C ALA A 118 34.11 -16.55 -17.53
N ASP A 119 34.52 -15.31 -17.80
CA ASP A 119 33.98 -14.11 -17.13
C ASP A 119 32.52 -13.83 -17.48
N GLY A 120 32.07 -14.17 -18.69
CA GLY A 120 30.67 -14.03 -19.10
C GLY A 120 29.70 -14.91 -18.29
N SER A 121 30.16 -16.07 -17.82
CA SER A 121 29.33 -17.01 -17.05
C SER A 121 29.07 -16.52 -15.63
N ALA A 122 30.11 -16.04 -14.93
CA ALA A 122 30.00 -15.54 -13.55
C ALA A 122 29.12 -14.29 -13.46
N GLN A 123 29.23 -13.38 -14.43
CA GLN A 123 28.37 -12.21 -14.51
C GLN A 123 26.90 -12.60 -14.76
N SER A 124 26.65 -13.60 -15.61
CA SER A 124 25.31 -14.12 -15.88
C SER A 124 24.67 -14.73 -14.63
N THR A 125 25.38 -15.61 -13.92
CA THR A 125 24.91 -16.23 -12.68
C THR A 125 24.65 -15.20 -11.58
N TRP A 126 25.52 -14.18 -11.47
CA TRP A 126 25.31 -13.09 -10.51
C TRP A 126 24.05 -12.28 -10.82
N LEU A 127 23.81 -11.95 -12.09
CA LEU A 127 22.59 -11.24 -12.51
C LEU A 127 21.33 -12.07 -12.27
N GLU A 128 21.36 -13.39 -12.50
CA GLU A 128 20.25 -14.31 -12.19
C GLU A 128 19.91 -14.32 -10.71
N GLY A 129 20.91 -14.53 -9.83
CA GLY A 129 20.70 -14.55 -8.39
C GLY A 129 20.15 -13.22 -7.88
N ARG A 130 20.66 -12.10 -8.42
CA ARG A 130 20.17 -10.76 -8.14
C ARG A 130 18.71 -10.58 -8.57
N PHE A 131 18.37 -11.00 -9.79
CA PHE A 131 17.01 -10.91 -10.32
C PHE A 131 16.02 -11.69 -9.44
N LEU A 132 16.36 -12.93 -9.09
CA LEU A 132 15.54 -13.80 -8.25
C LEU A 132 15.36 -13.26 -6.82
N ALA A 133 16.41 -12.65 -6.24
CA ALA A 133 16.29 -11.96 -4.96
C ALA A 133 15.23 -10.83 -4.99
N TYR A 134 15.22 -10.01 -6.04
CA TYR A 134 14.18 -8.98 -6.20
C TYR A 134 12.79 -9.55 -6.44
N CYS A 135 12.66 -10.64 -7.21
CA CYS A 135 11.40 -11.39 -7.34
C CYS A 135 10.90 -11.85 -5.97
N TRP A 136 11.79 -12.41 -5.15
CA TRP A 136 11.46 -12.87 -3.79
C TRP A 136 10.97 -11.72 -2.91
N LEU A 137 11.60 -10.54 -2.98
CA LEU A 137 11.16 -9.36 -2.23
C LEU A 137 9.81 -8.81 -2.69
N GLY A 138 9.34 -9.15 -3.89
CA GLY A 138 8.02 -8.78 -4.41
C GLY A 138 8.04 -7.84 -5.61
N VAL A 139 9.19 -7.61 -6.26
CA VAL A 139 9.25 -6.85 -7.51
C VAL A 139 8.41 -7.54 -8.58
N THR A 140 7.57 -6.77 -9.28
CA THR A 140 6.79 -7.25 -10.44
C THR A 140 7.44 -6.73 -11.72
N TRP A 141 7.73 -7.64 -12.65
CA TRP A 141 8.47 -7.35 -13.88
C TRP A 141 7.54 -7.27 -15.09
N ASP A 142 7.83 -6.42 -16.08
CA ASP A 142 7.10 -6.35 -17.34
C ASP A 142 7.40 -7.64 -18.08
N SER A 143 6.39 -8.21 -18.73
CA SER A 143 6.56 -9.27 -19.71
C SER A 143 7.65 -8.98 -20.77
N ARG A 144 7.92 -7.70 -21.05
CA ARG A 144 8.94 -7.21 -22.00
C ARG A 144 10.31 -6.97 -21.37
N CYS A 145 10.53 -7.35 -20.11
CA CYS A 145 11.81 -7.18 -19.43
C CYS A 145 12.96 -7.78 -20.29
N PRO A 146 13.93 -6.99 -20.76
CA PRO A 146 14.97 -7.48 -21.68
C PRO A 146 15.79 -8.63 -21.08
N PHE A 147 15.99 -8.63 -19.75
CA PHE A 147 16.68 -9.71 -19.05
C PHE A 147 15.93 -11.03 -19.17
N LEU A 148 14.61 -11.03 -18.93
CA LEU A 148 13.76 -12.23 -19.05
C LEU A 148 13.69 -12.72 -20.50
N LEU A 149 13.52 -11.80 -21.46
CA LEU A 149 13.49 -12.16 -22.88
C LEU A 149 14.81 -12.79 -23.34
N LYS A 150 15.95 -12.25 -22.91
CA LYS A 150 17.27 -12.84 -23.18
C LYS A 150 17.42 -14.22 -22.51
N LYS A 151 16.88 -14.39 -21.30
CA LYS A 151 16.91 -15.68 -20.58
C LYS A 151 16.03 -16.74 -21.23
N MET A 152 14.89 -16.34 -21.79
CA MET A 152 14.06 -17.22 -22.61
C MET A 152 14.84 -17.69 -23.84
N ALA A 153 15.48 -16.78 -24.58
CA ALA A 153 16.27 -17.14 -25.77
C ALA A 153 17.56 -17.93 -25.48
N SER A 154 17.92 -18.17 -24.21
CA SER A 154 19.14 -18.90 -23.83
C SER A 154 18.86 -20.40 -23.71
N PRO A 155 19.83 -21.28 -24.04
CA PRO A 155 19.64 -22.72 -24.00
C PRO A 155 19.24 -23.27 -22.61
N PRO A 156 18.63 -24.47 -22.55
CA PRO A 156 17.96 -25.05 -21.37
C PRO A 156 18.86 -25.37 -20.16
N THR A 157 20.14 -24.99 -20.16
CA THR A 157 21.02 -25.03 -18.98
C THR A 157 20.55 -24.14 -17.82
N THR A 158 19.51 -23.32 -18.02
CA THR A 158 18.93 -22.40 -17.03
C THR A 158 17.75 -22.97 -16.24
N SER A 159 17.58 -24.30 -16.19
CA SER A 159 16.46 -24.96 -15.51
C SER A 159 16.27 -24.50 -14.05
N HIS A 160 17.36 -24.28 -13.31
CA HIS A 160 17.30 -23.78 -11.94
C HIS A 160 16.66 -22.38 -11.84
N PHE A 161 17.01 -21.47 -12.76
CA PHE A 161 16.46 -20.11 -12.77
C PHE A 161 14.94 -20.13 -12.92
N TRP A 162 14.43 -20.84 -13.93
CA TRP A 162 12.98 -20.90 -14.20
C TRP A 162 12.22 -21.64 -13.11
N HIS A 163 12.80 -22.69 -12.53
CA HIS A 163 12.24 -23.36 -11.36
C HIS A 163 12.07 -22.39 -10.19
N THR A 164 13.12 -21.65 -9.81
CA THR A 164 13.02 -20.63 -8.74
C THR A 164 12.07 -19.49 -9.13
N PHE A 165 12.09 -19.06 -10.39
CA PHE A 165 11.18 -18.02 -10.88
C PHE A 165 9.70 -18.45 -10.86
N ALA A 166 9.40 -19.73 -11.09
CA ALA A 166 8.06 -20.28 -10.92
C ALA A 166 7.59 -20.28 -9.46
N HIS A 167 8.52 -20.19 -8.50
CA HIS A 167 8.19 -20.09 -7.08
C HIS A 167 8.08 -18.65 -6.58
N CYS A 168 8.84 -17.68 -7.10
CA CYS A 168 8.84 -16.31 -6.57
C CYS A 168 8.57 -15.21 -7.60
N GLY A 169 8.66 -15.51 -8.89
CA GLY A 169 8.54 -14.58 -10.01
C GLY A 169 7.16 -13.97 -10.13
N ARG A 170 7.13 -12.68 -10.46
CA ARG A 170 5.91 -11.90 -10.67
C ARG A 170 6.02 -11.18 -12.00
N LEU A 171 5.05 -11.42 -12.88
CA LEU A 171 4.98 -10.76 -14.19
C LEU A 171 3.79 -9.81 -14.27
N TYR A 172 3.95 -8.72 -14.99
CA TYR A 172 2.90 -7.80 -15.39
C TYR A 172 2.72 -7.86 -16.91
N PHE A 173 1.48 -8.04 -17.32
CA PHE A 173 1.06 -8.05 -18.71
C PHE A 173 0.16 -6.84 -18.98
N ASP A 174 0.54 -6.04 -19.97
CA ASP A 174 -0.27 -4.93 -20.48
C ASP A 174 -1.04 -5.42 -21.71
N GLY A 175 -2.13 -6.13 -21.47
CA GLY A 175 -3.01 -6.71 -22.47
C GLY A 175 -2.80 -8.20 -22.74
N LEU A 176 -3.82 -8.83 -23.32
CA LEU A 176 -3.82 -10.25 -23.70
C LEU A 176 -2.77 -10.56 -24.78
N ASP A 177 -2.49 -9.63 -25.69
CA ASP A 177 -1.46 -9.79 -26.74
C ASP A 177 -0.09 -10.09 -26.14
N LYS A 178 0.24 -9.47 -25.00
CA LYS A 178 1.52 -9.66 -24.33
C LYS A 178 1.65 -11.01 -23.64
N VAL A 179 0.53 -11.58 -23.18
CA VAL A 179 0.49 -12.94 -22.65
C VAL A 179 0.71 -13.96 -23.78
N GLU A 180 0.05 -13.76 -24.92
CA GLU A 180 0.21 -14.62 -26.09
C GLU A 180 1.63 -14.52 -26.68
N GLU A 181 2.22 -13.31 -26.77
CA GLU A 181 3.62 -13.11 -27.17
C GLU A 181 4.60 -13.84 -26.24
N TRP A 182 4.38 -13.77 -24.92
CA TRP A 182 5.18 -14.50 -23.94
C TRP A 182 5.07 -16.02 -24.11
N ALA A 183 3.85 -16.53 -24.32
CA ALA A 183 3.62 -17.95 -24.51
C ALA A 183 4.21 -18.49 -25.80
N ALA A 184 4.06 -17.76 -26.92
CA ALA A 184 4.63 -18.15 -28.21
C ALA A 184 6.15 -18.33 -28.09
N ARG A 185 6.84 -17.39 -27.43
CA ARG A 185 8.28 -17.48 -27.14
C ARG A 185 8.65 -18.65 -26.24
N THR A 186 7.74 -19.08 -25.36
CA THR A 186 7.98 -20.25 -24.50
C THR A 186 7.87 -21.54 -25.31
N LEU A 187 6.91 -21.63 -26.22
CA LEU A 187 6.70 -22.80 -27.10
C LEU A 187 7.82 -22.98 -28.13
N GLU A 188 8.36 -21.89 -28.67
CA GLU A 188 9.52 -21.94 -29.58
C GLU A 188 10.75 -22.59 -28.94
N LEU A 189 10.89 -22.53 -27.60
CA LEU A 189 11.99 -23.14 -26.86
C LEU A 189 11.78 -24.63 -26.57
N GLU A 190 10.52 -25.07 -26.54
CA GLU A 190 10.16 -26.46 -26.25
C GLU A 190 10.29 -27.35 -27.49
N GLN A 191 10.37 -26.78 -28.70
CA GLN A 191 10.62 -27.55 -29.91
C GLN A 191 12.10 -27.97 -29.96
N PRO A 192 12.41 -29.27 -29.78
CA PRO A 192 13.78 -29.74 -29.97
C PRO A 192 14.19 -29.45 -31.41
N GLY A 193 15.28 -28.72 -31.61
CA GLY A 193 15.79 -28.41 -32.94
C GLY A 193 16.20 -29.70 -33.65
N ASP A 194 15.31 -30.25 -34.48
CA ASP A 194 15.56 -31.42 -35.33
C ASP A 194 16.64 -31.17 -36.41
N ASP A 195 17.08 -29.92 -36.56
CA ASP A 195 18.06 -29.51 -37.58
C ASP A 195 19.50 -29.94 -37.31
N ALA A 196 19.81 -30.53 -36.14
CA ALA A 196 21.16 -31.00 -35.81
C ALA A 196 21.57 -32.31 -36.54
N HIS A 197 20.66 -32.97 -37.27
CA HIS A 197 20.97 -34.18 -38.03
C HIS A 197 21.34 -33.95 -39.51
N GLY A 198 21.40 -32.70 -40.00
CA GLY A 198 21.61 -32.40 -41.42
C GLY A 198 23.06 -32.27 -41.92
N TRP A 199 24.09 -32.39 -41.07
CA TRP A 199 25.49 -32.04 -41.42
C TRP A 199 26.48 -33.21 -41.53
N LEU A 200 26.00 -34.46 -41.64
CA LEU A 200 26.84 -35.62 -41.93
C LEU A 200 26.61 -36.12 -43.36
N GLY A 201 27.52 -35.73 -44.25
CA GLY A 201 27.99 -36.57 -45.36
C GLY A 201 27.11 -36.65 -46.60
N LYS A 202 27.22 -35.64 -47.48
CA LYS A 202 26.92 -35.80 -48.90
C LYS A 202 28.23 -35.82 -49.70
N ASP A 203 29.04 -36.85 -49.48
CA ASP A 203 30.17 -37.22 -50.33
C ASP A 203 30.39 -38.74 -50.24
N THR A 204 29.58 -39.50 -50.97
CA THR A 204 29.99 -40.82 -51.47
C THR A 204 29.35 -41.05 -52.83
N LYS A 205 30.21 -40.86 -53.83
CA LYS A 205 30.15 -41.39 -55.19
C LYS A 205 29.97 -42.90 -55.20
N ASP A 206 29.32 -43.36 -56.27
CA ASP A 206 29.55 -44.61 -56.99
C ASP A 206 29.65 -45.92 -56.17
N CYS A 207 28.58 -46.72 -56.20
CA CYS A 207 28.69 -48.13 -56.60
C CYS A 207 27.33 -48.69 -57.03
N VAL A 208 27.38 -49.34 -58.17
CA VAL A 208 26.31 -49.96 -58.95
C VAL A 208 26.15 -51.43 -58.53
N ALA A 209 24.90 -51.91 -58.61
CA ALA A 209 24.42 -53.30 -58.71
C ALA A 209 24.22 -54.14 -57.42
N PRO A 210 23.37 -55.20 -57.46
CA PRO A 210 22.13 -55.36 -58.24
C PRO A 210 20.92 -55.82 -57.38
N ARG A 211 19.72 -55.64 -57.95
CA ARG A 211 18.45 -56.29 -57.56
C ARG A 211 18.60 -57.82 -57.53
N PRO A 212 17.97 -58.49 -56.55
CA PRO A 212 17.33 -59.77 -56.79
C PRO A 212 15.82 -59.57 -56.87
N GLU A 213 15.27 -59.76 -58.07
CA GLU A 213 13.90 -60.25 -58.24
C GLU A 213 13.90 -61.72 -57.85
N VAL A 214 13.14 -62.12 -56.82
CA VAL A 214 12.56 -63.47 -56.70
C VAL A 214 11.26 -63.40 -55.89
N ASP A 215 10.18 -63.57 -56.64
CA ASP A 215 8.97 -64.36 -56.40
C ASP A 215 8.00 -64.16 -55.22
N ALA A 216 6.75 -64.19 -55.67
CA ALA A 216 5.52 -64.41 -54.95
C ALA A 216 5.45 -65.81 -54.29
N ASP A 217 4.41 -65.97 -53.46
CA ASP A 217 3.96 -67.19 -52.79
C ASP A 217 4.69 -67.59 -51.52
N THR A 218 4.24 -67.05 -50.39
CA THR A 218 3.85 -67.86 -49.22
C THR A 218 2.85 -67.10 -48.35
N ALA A 219 1.57 -67.28 -48.66
CA ALA A 219 0.48 -67.04 -47.71
C ALA A 219 0.30 -68.32 -46.87
N ARG A 220 0.67 -68.28 -45.58
CA ARG A 220 0.05 -69.02 -44.44
C ARG A 220 0.97 -69.00 -43.23
N SER A 221 0.66 -68.15 -42.25
CA SER A 221 0.61 -68.47 -40.81
C SER A 221 0.51 -67.16 -40.01
N VAL A 222 -0.70 -66.61 -39.93
CA VAL A 222 -1.03 -65.49 -39.05
C VAL A 222 -1.95 -66.02 -37.97
N ALA A 223 -1.37 -66.41 -36.84
CA ALA A 223 -2.05 -66.51 -35.53
C ALA A 223 -1.03 -66.96 -34.49
N ALA A 224 -0.38 -66.00 -33.81
CA ALA A 224 0.11 -66.08 -32.41
C ALA A 224 1.35 -65.19 -32.16
N THR A 225 1.26 -63.88 -32.38
CA THR A 225 2.20 -62.90 -31.77
C THR A 225 1.62 -61.49 -31.81
N HIS A 226 0.52 -61.24 -31.08
CA HIS A 226 -0.08 -59.89 -30.96
C HIS A 226 0.10 -59.23 -29.58
N GLN A 227 0.82 -59.85 -28.64
CA GLN A 227 1.00 -59.31 -27.29
C GLN A 227 2.20 -58.36 -27.03
N PRO A 228 3.30 -58.29 -27.83
CA PRO A 228 4.38 -57.34 -27.53
C PRO A 228 4.07 -55.88 -27.92
N LEU A 229 3.17 -55.65 -28.88
CA LEU A 229 2.99 -54.33 -29.48
C LEU A 229 2.18 -53.35 -28.61
N GLU A 230 1.15 -53.83 -27.90
CA GLU A 230 0.38 -52.99 -26.95
C GLU A 230 1.22 -52.58 -25.74
N GLN A 231 2.10 -53.48 -25.26
CA GLN A 231 2.98 -53.17 -24.12
C GLN A 231 4.06 -52.15 -24.50
N GLN A 232 4.58 -52.22 -25.73
CA GLN A 232 5.52 -51.22 -26.25
C GLN A 232 4.85 -49.86 -26.50
N GLN A 233 3.58 -49.85 -26.93
CA GLN A 233 2.82 -48.61 -27.15
C GLN A 233 2.42 -47.93 -25.84
N GLN A 234 2.08 -48.70 -24.79
CA GLN A 234 1.86 -48.16 -23.44
C GLN A 234 3.15 -47.61 -22.81
N GLN A 235 4.29 -48.28 -22.99
CA GLN A 235 5.58 -47.76 -22.52
C GLN A 235 5.99 -46.48 -23.25
N GLN A 236 5.73 -46.37 -24.56
CA GLN A 236 5.97 -45.15 -25.31
C GLN A 236 5.06 -43.99 -24.86
N GLN A 237 3.77 -44.24 -24.57
CA GLN A 237 2.88 -43.22 -24.02
C GLN A 237 3.28 -42.76 -22.62
N GLN A 238 3.70 -43.67 -21.74
CA GLN A 238 4.21 -43.30 -20.41
C GLN A 238 5.53 -42.52 -20.49
N GLN A 239 6.44 -42.87 -21.41
CA GLN A 239 7.67 -42.11 -21.62
C GLN A 239 7.38 -40.72 -22.21
N GLN A 240 6.43 -40.58 -23.13
CA GLN A 240 6.03 -39.25 -23.63
C GLN A 240 5.37 -38.39 -22.56
N GLN A 241 4.50 -38.95 -21.70
CA GLN A 241 3.93 -38.19 -20.58
C GLN A 241 4.98 -37.80 -19.54
N GLN A 242 5.97 -38.67 -19.26
CA GLN A 242 7.07 -38.32 -18.36
C GLN A 242 8.01 -37.26 -18.96
N GLN A 243 8.27 -37.30 -20.27
CA GLN A 243 9.07 -36.26 -20.94
C GLN A 243 8.35 -34.91 -20.97
N GLN A 244 7.03 -34.88 -21.22
CA GLN A 244 6.23 -33.65 -21.14
C GLN A 244 6.14 -33.09 -19.72
N GLN A 245 6.20 -33.93 -18.68
CA GLN A 245 6.24 -33.45 -17.29
C GLN A 245 7.60 -32.90 -16.85
N GLN A 246 8.70 -33.29 -17.52
CA GLN A 246 10.06 -32.83 -17.16
C GLN A 246 10.40 -31.44 -17.71
N GLN A 247 9.76 -31.00 -18.80
CA GLN A 247 9.92 -29.64 -19.28
C GLN A 247 8.93 -28.74 -18.57
N GLN A 248 9.32 -28.21 -17.40
CA GLN A 248 8.53 -27.18 -16.75
C GLN A 248 8.53 -25.91 -17.63
N PRO A 249 7.37 -25.48 -18.15
CA PRO A 249 7.29 -24.27 -18.96
C PRO A 249 7.76 -23.05 -18.15
N CYS A 250 8.34 -22.06 -18.85
CA CYS A 250 8.82 -20.79 -18.29
C CYS A 250 7.66 -19.96 -17.70
N ARG A 251 7.20 -20.33 -16.50
CA ARG A 251 6.03 -19.76 -15.83
C ARG A 251 6.44 -18.92 -14.64
N PRO A 252 5.83 -17.74 -14.43
CA PRO A 252 5.97 -17.02 -13.16
C PRO A 252 5.16 -17.71 -12.05
N ALA A 253 5.45 -17.37 -10.80
CA ALA A 253 4.62 -17.79 -9.65
C ALA A 253 3.27 -17.06 -9.62
N LEU A 254 3.27 -15.80 -10.05
CA LEU A 254 2.13 -14.90 -10.02
C LEU A 254 2.15 -13.98 -11.25
N PHE A 255 0.98 -13.71 -11.82
CA PHE A 255 0.85 -12.70 -12.87
C PHE A 255 -0.08 -11.56 -12.44
N LYS A 256 0.19 -10.37 -12.94
CA LYS A 256 -0.71 -9.23 -12.96
C LYS A 256 -1.05 -8.94 -14.41
N MET A 257 -2.26 -8.46 -14.64
CA MET A 257 -2.68 -8.13 -15.98
C MET A 257 -3.63 -6.95 -15.96
N HIS A 258 -3.47 -6.05 -16.92
CA HIS A 258 -4.48 -5.08 -17.29
C HIS A 258 -4.89 -5.40 -18.72
N THR A 259 -6.17 -5.58 -18.99
CA THR A 259 -6.64 -5.83 -20.35
C THR A 259 -8.02 -5.24 -20.56
N ASP A 260 -8.28 -4.79 -21.78
CA ASP A 260 -9.61 -4.38 -22.20
C ASP A 260 -10.28 -5.50 -23.01
N VAL A 261 -11.57 -5.70 -22.77
CA VAL A 261 -12.44 -6.66 -23.45
C VAL A 261 -13.61 -5.89 -24.03
N THR A 262 -13.67 -5.79 -25.36
CA THR A 262 -14.68 -5.00 -26.07
C THR A 262 -15.90 -5.82 -26.49
N ASP A 263 -15.74 -7.13 -26.69
CA ASP A 263 -16.78 -8.04 -27.16
C ASP A 263 -16.65 -9.46 -26.57
N GLU A 264 -17.57 -10.36 -26.94
CA GLU A 264 -17.56 -11.76 -26.50
C GLU A 264 -16.29 -12.49 -26.95
N ARG A 265 -15.74 -12.15 -28.13
CA ARG A 265 -14.50 -12.78 -28.62
C ARG A 265 -13.31 -12.41 -27.74
N GLY A 266 -13.26 -11.18 -27.24
CA GLY A 266 -12.27 -10.73 -26.26
C GLY A 266 -12.41 -11.48 -24.93
N ALA A 267 -13.64 -11.76 -24.49
CA ALA A 267 -13.88 -12.53 -23.28
C ALA A 267 -13.50 -14.01 -23.44
N ASP A 268 -13.86 -14.63 -24.56
CA ASP A 268 -13.43 -15.98 -24.94
C ASP A 268 -11.91 -16.07 -25.03
N ARG A 269 -11.26 -15.02 -25.58
CA ARG A 269 -9.81 -14.92 -25.63
C ARG A 269 -9.20 -14.81 -24.23
N PHE A 270 -9.77 -14.01 -23.34
CA PHE A 270 -9.35 -13.91 -21.95
C PHE A 270 -9.44 -15.27 -21.25
N ASP A 271 -10.58 -15.97 -21.36
CA ASP A 271 -10.77 -17.29 -20.76
C ASP A 271 -9.80 -18.32 -21.35
N ARG A 272 -9.62 -18.34 -22.69
CA ARG A 272 -8.65 -19.21 -23.35
C ARG A 272 -7.23 -18.96 -22.85
N VAL A 273 -6.77 -17.71 -22.81
CA VAL A 273 -5.42 -17.35 -22.34
C VAL A 273 -5.25 -17.75 -20.87
N ARG A 274 -6.29 -17.55 -20.06
CA ARG A 274 -6.29 -17.90 -18.63
C ARG A 274 -6.20 -19.41 -18.40
N THR A 275 -6.97 -20.20 -19.16
CA THR A 275 -7.12 -21.66 -19.00
C THR A 275 -6.03 -22.47 -19.69
N THR A 276 -5.35 -21.89 -20.69
CA THR A 276 -4.27 -22.55 -21.45
C THR A 276 -2.90 -21.99 -21.08
N LEU A 277 -2.58 -20.76 -21.51
CA LEU A 277 -1.25 -20.17 -21.41
C LEU A 277 -0.83 -19.88 -19.96
N LEU A 278 -1.80 -19.45 -19.14
CA LEU A 278 -1.59 -19.18 -17.72
C LEU A 278 -2.12 -20.31 -16.82
N ALA A 279 -2.33 -21.51 -17.38
CA ALA A 279 -2.78 -22.67 -16.62
C ALA A 279 -1.85 -22.94 -15.42
N GLY A 280 -2.42 -23.05 -14.23
CA GLY A 280 -1.68 -23.27 -12.99
C GLY A 280 -0.95 -22.05 -12.42
N VAL A 281 -0.86 -20.93 -13.14
CA VAL A 281 -0.32 -19.67 -12.60
C VAL A 281 -1.43 -18.93 -11.85
N ARG A 282 -1.14 -18.44 -10.64
CA ARG A 282 -2.08 -17.64 -9.86
C ARG A 282 -2.11 -16.19 -10.36
N GLY A 283 -3.30 -15.65 -10.61
CA GLY A 283 -3.46 -14.22 -10.84
C GLY A 283 -3.30 -13.46 -9.52
N GLY A 284 -2.47 -12.43 -9.49
CA GLY A 284 -2.39 -11.48 -8.38
C GLY A 284 -3.47 -10.44 -8.51
N THR A 285 -3.17 -9.34 -9.21
CA THR A 285 -4.14 -8.29 -9.55
C THR A 285 -4.44 -8.37 -11.04
N VAL A 286 -5.68 -8.67 -11.39
CA VAL A 286 -6.16 -8.71 -12.78
C VAL A 286 -7.24 -7.65 -12.93
N VAL A 287 -6.97 -6.66 -13.79
CA VAL A 287 -7.91 -5.59 -14.13
C VAL A 287 -8.43 -5.85 -15.53
N VAL A 288 -9.74 -6.02 -15.67
CA VAL A 288 -10.44 -6.24 -16.93
C VAL A 288 -11.32 -5.02 -17.19
N GLY A 289 -10.90 -4.17 -18.11
CA GLY A 289 -11.70 -3.07 -18.63
C GLY A 289 -12.73 -3.60 -19.63
N VAL A 290 -13.98 -3.16 -19.54
CA VAL A 290 -15.06 -3.49 -20.47
C VAL A 290 -15.58 -2.17 -21.03
N SER A 291 -14.80 -1.63 -21.97
CA SER A 291 -15.01 -0.32 -22.58
C SER A 291 -15.83 -0.41 -23.86
N LYS A 292 -16.70 0.56 -24.08
CA LYS A 292 -17.35 0.82 -25.38
C LYS A 292 -16.62 1.96 -26.07
N TYR A 293 -15.64 1.67 -26.91
CA TYR A 293 -14.93 2.72 -27.66
C TYR A 293 -15.71 3.20 -28.90
N GLU A 294 -16.83 2.56 -29.27
CA GLU A 294 -17.63 2.95 -30.44
C GLU A 294 -19.11 3.15 -30.06
N LEU A 295 -19.68 4.30 -30.45
CA LEU A 295 -21.11 4.58 -30.36
C LEU A 295 -21.89 3.43 -31.01
N PRO A 296 -22.88 2.83 -30.34
CA PRO A 296 -23.35 1.50 -30.72
C PRO A 296 -24.18 1.56 -32.01
N PRO A 297 -23.79 0.87 -33.09
CA PRO A 297 -24.78 0.29 -33.99
C PRO A 297 -25.70 -0.64 -33.19
N ALA A 298 -27.02 -0.51 -33.42
CA ALA A 298 -28.05 -1.28 -32.75
C ALA A 298 -27.80 -2.80 -32.92
N GLY A 299 -27.42 -3.50 -31.85
CA GLY A 299 -27.18 -4.96 -31.90
C GLY A 299 -26.08 -5.52 -31.00
N HIS A 300 -25.56 -4.75 -30.05
CA HIS A 300 -24.45 -5.23 -29.21
C HIS A 300 -24.87 -6.39 -28.32
N ARG A 301 -24.10 -7.48 -28.41
CA ARG A 301 -24.27 -8.67 -27.58
C ARG A 301 -23.62 -8.43 -26.22
N PRO A 302 -24.29 -8.74 -25.12
CA PRO A 302 -23.73 -8.58 -23.79
C PRO A 302 -22.65 -9.65 -23.54
N VAL A 303 -21.61 -9.28 -22.79
CA VAL A 303 -20.38 -10.07 -22.64
C VAL A 303 -20.49 -11.10 -21.49
N THR A 304 -20.00 -12.31 -21.70
CA THR A 304 -19.85 -13.37 -20.69
C THR A 304 -18.38 -13.50 -20.28
N LEU A 305 -18.04 -13.20 -19.02
CA LEU A 305 -16.67 -13.28 -18.51
C LEU A 305 -16.52 -14.45 -17.53
N VAL A 306 -15.44 -15.23 -17.69
CA VAL A 306 -15.07 -16.30 -16.75
C VAL A 306 -13.71 -15.98 -16.17
N ALA A 307 -13.61 -15.87 -14.85
CA ALA A 307 -12.37 -15.57 -14.14
C ALA A 307 -12.10 -16.63 -13.07
N SER A 308 -10.87 -17.16 -13.04
CA SER A 308 -10.50 -18.22 -12.10
C SER A 308 -9.09 -18.10 -11.52
N ASN A 309 -8.88 -18.59 -10.30
CA ASN A 309 -7.59 -18.63 -9.60
C ASN A 309 -6.87 -17.26 -9.64
N ILE A 310 -7.55 -16.24 -9.10
CA ILE A 310 -7.12 -14.83 -9.07
C ILE A 310 -7.26 -14.31 -7.62
N ASP A 311 -6.25 -13.61 -7.11
CA ASP A 311 -6.31 -13.01 -5.77
C ASP A 311 -7.19 -11.76 -5.77
N ARG A 312 -7.03 -10.85 -6.74
CA ARG A 312 -7.81 -9.63 -6.87
C ARG A 312 -8.24 -9.41 -8.32
N LEU A 313 -9.54 -9.50 -8.58
CA LEU A 313 -10.14 -9.22 -9.87
C LEU A 313 -10.85 -7.87 -9.82
N HIS A 314 -10.49 -6.96 -10.70
CA HIS A 314 -11.12 -5.66 -10.87
C HIS A 314 -11.78 -5.62 -12.25
N VAL A 315 -13.11 -5.63 -12.30
CA VAL A 315 -13.86 -5.54 -13.55
C VAL A 315 -14.35 -4.10 -13.69
N VAL A 316 -13.69 -3.32 -14.52
CA VAL A 316 -14.01 -1.90 -14.72
C VAL A 316 -14.85 -1.79 -15.99
N GLY A 317 -15.99 -1.13 -15.94
CA GLY A 317 -16.78 -0.84 -17.14
C GLY A 317 -17.41 0.53 -17.03
N ASP A 318 -17.74 1.12 -18.18
CA ASP A 318 -18.59 2.30 -18.24
C ASP A 318 -20.01 1.96 -17.72
N PHE A 319 -20.75 2.96 -17.23
CA PHE A 319 -22.14 2.85 -16.80
C PHE A 319 -23.06 2.28 -17.90
N ALA A 320 -22.70 2.48 -19.17
CA ALA A 320 -23.44 1.92 -20.29
C ALA A 320 -23.15 0.44 -20.53
N THR A 321 -22.07 -0.12 -19.99
CA THR A 321 -21.65 -1.51 -20.24
C THR A 321 -22.38 -2.48 -19.32
N VAL A 322 -23.03 -3.47 -19.92
CA VAL A 322 -23.71 -4.55 -19.20
C VAL A 322 -22.97 -5.86 -19.46
N ILE A 323 -22.40 -6.44 -18.41
CA ILE A 323 -21.81 -7.77 -18.45
C ILE A 323 -22.93 -8.76 -18.17
N LYS A 324 -23.29 -9.57 -19.17
CA LYS A 324 -24.44 -10.51 -19.07
C LYS A 324 -24.24 -11.49 -17.93
N LYS A 325 -23.02 -11.98 -17.79
CA LYS A 325 -22.69 -13.11 -16.93
C LYS A 325 -21.23 -13.03 -16.52
N LEU A 326 -20.95 -13.06 -15.23
CA LEU A 326 -19.61 -13.15 -14.67
C LEU A 326 -19.50 -14.40 -13.80
N SER A 327 -18.68 -15.36 -14.23
CA SER A 327 -18.39 -16.58 -13.48
C SER A 327 -17.05 -16.52 -12.77
N LEU A 328 -17.05 -16.89 -11.49
CA LEU A 328 -15.94 -16.66 -10.58
C LEU A 328 -15.59 -17.98 -9.88
N ARG A 329 -14.37 -18.48 -10.08
CA ARG A 329 -13.93 -19.72 -9.45
C ARG A 329 -12.58 -19.53 -8.78
N ASP A 330 -12.51 -19.68 -7.46
CA ASP A 330 -11.27 -19.47 -6.70
C ASP A 330 -10.72 -18.04 -6.89
N VAL A 331 -11.60 -17.05 -6.73
CA VAL A 331 -11.24 -15.63 -6.80
C VAL A 331 -11.36 -15.00 -5.42
N ARG A 332 -10.26 -14.54 -4.83
CA ARG A 332 -10.28 -14.13 -3.42
C ARG A 332 -11.05 -12.83 -3.21
N HIS A 333 -10.75 -11.78 -3.97
CA HIS A 333 -11.39 -10.48 -3.92
C HIS A 333 -11.86 -10.05 -5.30
N VAL A 334 -13.10 -9.57 -5.40
CA VAL A 334 -13.70 -9.11 -6.65
C VAL A 334 -14.23 -7.70 -6.45
N LEU A 335 -13.76 -6.77 -7.28
CA LEU A 335 -14.25 -5.39 -7.38
C LEU A 335 -14.89 -5.24 -8.76
N VAL A 336 -16.19 -5.04 -8.83
CA VAL A 336 -16.86 -4.74 -10.11
C VAL A 336 -17.25 -3.27 -10.12
N SER A 337 -17.04 -2.53 -11.20
CA SER A 337 -17.46 -1.12 -11.30
C SER A 337 -18.63 -0.92 -12.29
N SER A 338 -19.14 -2.00 -12.89
CA SER A 338 -20.17 -2.01 -13.93
C SER A 338 -21.38 -2.87 -13.56
N SER A 339 -22.47 -2.72 -14.31
CA SER A 339 -23.64 -3.60 -14.21
C SER A 339 -23.26 -5.04 -14.61
N VAL A 340 -23.39 -5.98 -13.67
CA VAL A 340 -23.05 -7.40 -13.87
C VAL A 340 -24.09 -8.34 -13.25
N THR A 341 -24.37 -9.45 -13.94
CA THR A 341 -25.03 -10.61 -13.31
C THR A 341 -23.98 -11.65 -12.95
N LEU A 342 -23.83 -11.94 -11.66
CA LEU A 342 -22.93 -12.99 -11.19
C LEU A 342 -23.57 -14.36 -11.42
N HIS A 343 -22.76 -15.34 -11.82
CA HIS A 343 -23.23 -16.70 -12.07
C HIS A 343 -22.14 -17.71 -11.76
N ASP A 344 -22.43 -18.79 -11.04
CA ASP A 344 -21.43 -19.82 -10.68
C ASP A 344 -20.23 -19.21 -9.93
N VAL A 345 -20.52 -18.70 -8.73
CA VAL A 345 -19.52 -18.12 -7.83
C VAL A 345 -19.06 -19.18 -6.84
N GLN A 346 -17.81 -19.60 -6.96
CA GLN A 346 -17.23 -20.65 -6.14
C GLN A 346 -15.95 -20.16 -5.46
N ARG A 347 -15.86 -20.38 -4.14
CA ARG A 347 -14.67 -20.05 -3.33
C ARG A 347 -14.26 -18.57 -3.43
N VAL A 348 -15.23 -17.67 -3.46
CA VAL A 348 -14.98 -16.22 -3.39
C VAL A 348 -15.01 -15.75 -1.95
N GLN A 349 -13.97 -15.03 -1.50
CA GLN A 349 -13.90 -14.54 -0.11
C GLN A 349 -14.56 -13.17 0.06
N SER A 350 -14.48 -12.32 -0.96
CA SER A 350 -14.99 -10.96 -0.91
C SER A 350 -15.45 -10.46 -2.27
N VAL A 351 -16.59 -9.77 -2.30
CA VAL A 351 -17.13 -9.11 -3.50
C VAL A 351 -17.58 -7.68 -3.17
N TRP A 352 -17.24 -6.73 -4.06
CA TRP A 352 -17.80 -5.38 -4.09
C TRP A 352 -18.64 -5.19 -5.35
N LEU A 353 -19.91 -4.86 -5.15
CA LEU A 353 -20.93 -4.77 -6.18
C LEU A 353 -21.58 -3.39 -6.19
N PRO A 354 -21.37 -2.59 -7.25
CA PRO A 354 -22.17 -1.43 -7.52
C PRO A 354 -23.50 -1.90 -8.08
N LEU A 355 -24.57 -1.53 -7.40
CA LEU A 355 -25.92 -1.74 -7.88
C LEU A 355 -26.33 -0.55 -8.72
N SER A 356 -26.91 -0.85 -9.88
CA SER A 356 -27.46 0.14 -10.81
C SER A 356 -28.94 -0.15 -11.03
N PRO A 357 -29.80 0.86 -11.24
CA PRO A 357 -31.22 0.63 -11.52
C PRO A 357 -31.47 -0.17 -12.80
N ALA A 358 -30.51 -0.24 -13.73
CA ALA A 358 -30.63 -1.04 -14.94
C ALA A 358 -30.32 -2.53 -14.73
N SER A 359 -29.72 -2.91 -13.60
CA SER A 359 -29.31 -4.30 -13.34
C SER A 359 -30.36 -5.03 -12.51
N SER A 360 -31.14 -5.91 -13.14
CA SER A 360 -31.90 -6.95 -12.42
C SER A 360 -30.94 -8.10 -12.08
N SER A 361 -29.96 -7.81 -11.23
CA SER A 361 -28.95 -8.80 -10.87
C SER A 361 -29.58 -9.87 -10.00
N ASP A 362 -29.62 -11.10 -10.48
CA ASP A 362 -29.87 -12.26 -9.64
C ASP A 362 -28.70 -12.41 -8.66
N VAL A 363 -28.92 -11.99 -7.42
CA VAL A 363 -27.95 -12.04 -6.33
C VAL A 363 -27.87 -13.41 -5.66
N SER A 364 -28.68 -14.39 -6.08
CA SER A 364 -28.64 -15.74 -5.51
C SER A 364 -27.25 -16.39 -5.61
N SER A 365 -26.48 -16.01 -6.64
CA SER A 365 -25.10 -16.47 -6.83
C SER A 365 -24.11 -15.90 -5.81
N VAL A 366 -24.47 -14.86 -5.05
CA VAL A 366 -23.62 -14.26 -4.01
C VAL A 366 -23.80 -14.99 -2.66
N VAL A 367 -24.79 -15.89 -2.57
CA VAL A 367 -25.09 -16.60 -1.33
C VAL A 367 -23.89 -17.43 -0.88
N GLY A 368 -23.45 -17.22 0.36
CA GLY A 368 -22.30 -17.93 0.95
C GLY A 368 -20.96 -17.21 0.81
N ILE A 369 -20.89 -16.04 0.16
CA ILE A 369 -19.67 -15.22 0.18
C ILE A 369 -19.51 -14.57 1.57
N PRO A 370 -18.38 -14.74 2.27
CA PRO A 370 -18.20 -14.22 3.62
C PRO A 370 -18.24 -12.69 3.73
N ASN A 371 -17.64 -11.99 2.76
CA ASN A 371 -17.51 -10.53 2.77
C ASN A 371 -18.21 -9.91 1.57
N VAL A 372 -19.23 -9.10 1.81
CA VAL A 372 -19.98 -8.45 0.73
C VAL A 372 -20.04 -6.95 0.96
N ASN A 373 -19.60 -6.18 -0.02
CA ASN A 373 -19.70 -4.73 -0.05
C ASN A 373 -20.63 -4.35 -1.20
N VAL A 374 -21.69 -3.59 -0.92
CA VAL A 374 -22.68 -3.19 -1.90
C VAL A 374 -22.85 -1.70 -1.85
N GLU A 375 -22.72 -1.06 -3.00
CA GLU A 375 -22.83 0.38 -3.14
C GLU A 375 -23.86 0.71 -4.22
N TRP A 376 -24.78 1.61 -3.95
CA TRP A 376 -25.73 2.06 -4.96
C TRP A 376 -25.11 3.21 -5.77
N GLN A 377 -24.76 2.94 -7.02
CA GLN A 377 -24.24 3.98 -7.90
C GLN A 377 -25.40 4.82 -8.45
N CYS A 378 -25.71 5.92 -7.75
CA CYS A 378 -26.72 6.86 -8.22
C CYS A 378 -26.06 8.05 -8.92
N GLY A 379 -26.36 8.22 -10.21
CA GLY A 379 -26.42 9.56 -10.77
C GLY A 379 -27.51 10.32 -10.02
N TRP A 380 -27.19 11.53 -9.57
CA TRP A 380 -27.90 12.45 -8.66
C TRP A 380 -29.36 12.82 -9.05
N ARG A 381 -30.01 12.11 -9.98
CA ARG A 381 -31.31 12.49 -10.56
C ARG A 381 -32.29 11.34 -10.86
N THR A 382 -32.01 10.08 -10.53
CA THR A 382 -32.91 8.97 -10.91
C THR A 382 -33.85 8.48 -9.80
N ARG A 383 -35.01 7.99 -10.23
CA ARG A 383 -36.15 7.50 -9.42
C ARG A 383 -35.75 6.38 -8.45
N PHE A 384 -36.55 6.23 -7.39
CA PHE A 384 -36.47 5.18 -6.37
C PHE A 384 -36.25 3.78 -6.98
N PRO A 385 -35.42 2.93 -6.35
CA PRO A 385 -35.26 1.55 -6.80
C PRO A 385 -36.59 0.80 -6.74
N SER A 386 -36.79 -0.13 -7.67
CA SER A 386 -37.95 -1.02 -7.68
C SER A 386 -37.87 -2.03 -6.52
N ASP A 387 -39.02 -2.42 -5.94
CA ASP A 387 -39.13 -3.40 -4.84
C ASP A 387 -38.34 -4.70 -5.07
N ALA A 388 -38.22 -5.16 -6.32
CA ALA A 388 -37.48 -6.37 -6.68
C ALA A 388 -35.98 -6.29 -6.34
N LEU A 389 -35.38 -5.11 -6.50
CA LEU A 389 -33.98 -4.90 -6.17
C LEU A 389 -33.78 -4.92 -4.66
N THR A 390 -34.69 -4.30 -3.90
CA THR A 390 -34.59 -4.27 -2.44
C THR A 390 -34.70 -5.67 -1.84
N SER A 391 -35.55 -6.54 -2.40
CA SER A 391 -35.63 -7.96 -2.03
C SER A 391 -34.32 -8.71 -2.31
N SER A 392 -33.66 -8.40 -3.43
CA SER A 392 -32.36 -8.98 -3.78
C SER A 392 -31.30 -8.55 -2.76
N VAL A 393 -31.17 -7.25 -2.48
CA VAL A 393 -30.24 -6.73 -1.47
C VAL A 393 -30.39 -7.44 -0.13
N ASN A 394 -31.63 -7.65 0.33
CA ASN A 394 -31.90 -8.38 1.58
C ASN A 394 -31.44 -9.83 1.55
N THR A 395 -31.64 -10.53 0.43
CA THR A 395 -31.17 -11.92 0.26
C THR A 395 -29.65 -12.00 0.36
N LEU A 396 -28.96 -11.03 -0.24
CA LEU A 396 -27.50 -10.92 -0.20
C LEU A 396 -27.00 -10.60 1.22
N ILE A 397 -27.67 -9.69 1.92
CA ILE A 397 -27.35 -9.34 3.31
C ILE A 397 -27.54 -10.56 4.23
N ALA A 398 -28.62 -11.32 4.05
CA ALA A 398 -28.89 -12.52 4.82
C ALA A 398 -27.83 -13.62 4.61
N ALA A 399 -27.19 -13.65 3.45
CA ALA A 399 -26.19 -14.65 3.12
C ALA A 399 -24.75 -14.30 3.57
N ALA A 400 -24.47 -13.03 3.81
CA ALA A 400 -23.14 -12.59 4.25
C ALA A 400 -22.94 -12.88 5.74
N THR A 401 -21.89 -13.66 6.06
CA THR A 401 -21.65 -14.17 7.42
C THR A 401 -20.54 -13.43 8.16
N ASP A 402 -19.52 -12.92 7.46
CA ASP A 402 -18.35 -12.30 8.10
C ASP A 402 -18.44 -10.76 8.07
N SER A 403 -18.57 -10.16 6.89
CA SER A 403 -18.61 -8.70 6.75
C SER A 403 -19.62 -8.22 5.72
N VAL A 404 -20.38 -7.19 6.07
CA VAL A 404 -21.31 -6.49 5.19
C VAL A 404 -20.99 -4.99 5.23
N LYS A 405 -20.76 -4.39 4.07
CA LYS A 405 -20.70 -2.93 3.90
C LYS A 405 -21.79 -2.50 2.93
N LEU A 406 -22.62 -1.55 3.33
CA LEU A 406 -23.74 -1.04 2.53
C LEU A 406 -23.59 0.46 2.39
N THR A 407 -23.70 0.97 1.16
CA THR A 407 -23.57 2.39 0.86
C THR A 407 -24.67 2.84 -0.10
N ASP A 408 -25.37 3.93 0.21
CA ASP A 408 -26.43 4.53 -0.64
C ASP A 408 -27.66 3.61 -0.90
N LEU A 409 -27.96 2.67 -0.02
CA LEU A 409 -29.02 1.65 -0.24
C LEU A 409 -30.30 1.90 0.57
N PHE A 410 -31.35 1.14 0.21
CA PHE A 410 -32.60 1.01 0.95
C PHE A 410 -32.65 -0.36 1.63
N LEU A 411 -32.92 -0.38 2.93
CA LEU A 411 -33.22 -1.61 3.68
C LEU A 411 -34.72 -1.69 3.94
N LEU A 412 -35.32 -2.85 3.68
CA LEU A 412 -36.74 -3.08 3.98
C LEU A 412 -36.97 -3.21 5.49
N ALA A 413 -38.23 -3.02 5.90
CA ALA A 413 -38.70 -3.40 7.22
C ALA A 413 -38.32 -4.86 7.56
N ASP A 414 -38.02 -5.10 8.84
CA ASP A 414 -37.74 -6.43 9.41
C ASP A 414 -36.46 -7.13 8.93
N THR A 415 -35.55 -6.40 8.29
CA THR A 415 -34.27 -6.98 7.84
C THR A 415 -33.31 -7.19 9.03
N ALA A 416 -33.02 -8.45 9.35
CA ALA A 416 -31.97 -8.82 10.30
C ALA A 416 -30.64 -9.08 9.56
N ILE A 417 -29.55 -8.48 10.05
CA ILE A 417 -28.21 -8.67 9.48
C ILE A 417 -27.42 -9.61 10.39
N HIS A 418 -27.07 -10.79 9.88
CA HIS A 418 -26.39 -11.83 10.65
C HIS A 418 -24.86 -11.79 10.55
N ALA A 419 -24.29 -10.81 9.82
CA ALA A 419 -22.86 -10.68 9.63
C ALA A 419 -22.13 -10.26 10.92
N ARG A 420 -20.89 -10.76 11.10
CA ARG A 420 -20.04 -10.43 12.25
C ARG A 420 -19.60 -8.95 12.24
N ARG A 421 -19.41 -8.37 11.06
CA ARG A 421 -19.04 -6.96 10.84
C ARG A 421 -20.08 -6.31 9.94
N VAL A 422 -20.60 -5.16 10.36
CA VAL A 422 -21.60 -4.40 9.60
C VAL A 422 -21.16 -2.95 9.52
N ARG A 423 -21.11 -2.41 8.30
CA ARG A 423 -20.84 -1.00 8.03
C ARG A 423 -21.96 -0.42 7.16
N LEU A 424 -22.61 0.63 7.63
CA LEU A 424 -23.66 1.36 6.92
C LEU A 424 -23.20 2.80 6.68
N ASP A 425 -23.32 3.28 5.45
CA ASP A 425 -22.75 4.57 5.02
C ASP A 425 -23.73 5.24 4.04
N HIS A 426 -24.13 6.51 4.27
CA HIS A 426 -25.02 7.26 3.38
C HIS A 426 -26.29 6.51 2.94
N MET A 427 -26.94 5.75 3.83
CA MET A 427 -28.13 4.97 3.49
C MET A 427 -29.31 5.88 3.12
N GLN A 428 -30.07 5.48 2.09
CA GLN A 428 -31.25 6.24 1.65
C GLN A 428 -32.48 5.97 2.53
N SER A 429 -32.61 4.72 3.01
CA SER A 429 -33.67 4.33 3.95
C SER A 429 -33.25 3.11 4.74
N VAL A 430 -33.54 3.11 6.03
CA VAL A 430 -33.27 2.01 6.95
C VAL A 430 -34.51 1.78 7.82
N PRO A 431 -34.85 0.54 8.20
CA PRO A 431 -35.92 0.29 9.15
C PRO A 431 -35.72 1.07 10.46
N ASP A 432 -36.82 1.45 11.09
CA ASP A 432 -36.77 2.19 12.37
C ASP A 432 -36.01 1.42 13.45
N GLN A 433 -36.09 0.08 13.43
CA GLN A 433 -35.33 -0.82 14.29
C GLN A 433 -34.53 -1.82 13.44
N LEU A 434 -33.20 -1.76 13.54
CA LEU A 434 -32.28 -2.67 12.86
C LEU A 434 -31.82 -3.81 13.78
N HIS A 435 -31.94 -5.06 13.34
CA HIS A 435 -31.55 -6.22 14.16
C HIS A 435 -30.19 -6.79 13.75
N LEU A 436 -29.22 -6.77 14.67
CA LEU A 436 -27.83 -7.21 14.46
C LEU A 436 -27.42 -8.31 15.45
N PRO A 437 -28.05 -9.50 15.44
CA PRO A 437 -27.95 -10.48 16.53
C PRO A 437 -26.57 -11.15 16.70
N ASN A 438 -25.72 -11.14 15.67
CA ASN A 438 -24.39 -11.78 15.67
C ASN A 438 -23.24 -10.79 15.50
N THR A 439 -23.53 -9.50 15.40
CA THR A 439 -22.57 -8.49 14.97
C THR A 439 -21.69 -8.03 16.12
N THR A 440 -20.38 -8.18 15.96
CA THR A 440 -19.36 -7.76 16.96
C THR A 440 -18.65 -6.47 16.57
N TYR A 441 -18.69 -6.09 15.29
CA TYR A 441 -18.20 -4.83 14.76
C TYR A 441 -19.33 -4.09 14.05
N ILE A 442 -19.71 -2.93 14.57
CA ILE A 442 -20.79 -2.11 14.02
C ILE A 442 -20.20 -0.75 13.68
N GLU A 443 -20.35 -0.31 12.42
CA GLU A 443 -19.97 1.02 11.95
C GLU A 443 -21.18 1.70 11.29
N LEU A 444 -21.78 2.67 11.98
CA LEU A 444 -22.87 3.49 11.46
C LEU A 444 -22.28 4.85 11.13
N LEU A 445 -22.09 5.15 9.84
CA LEU A 445 -21.41 6.36 9.38
C LEU A 445 -22.41 7.43 8.92
N ALA A 446 -21.89 8.52 8.33
CA ALA A 446 -22.68 9.70 8.01
C ALA A 446 -23.87 9.33 7.12
N GLY A 447 -25.08 9.73 7.53
CA GLY A 447 -26.29 9.42 6.80
C GLY A 447 -26.70 7.95 6.88
N SER A 448 -26.35 7.23 7.95
CA SER A 448 -26.78 5.84 8.15
C SER A 448 -28.30 5.70 8.25
N GLY A 449 -29.01 6.74 8.69
CA GLY A 449 -30.47 6.75 8.81
C GLY A 449 -31.03 5.82 9.90
N VAL A 450 -30.18 5.11 10.63
CA VAL A 450 -30.58 4.20 11.72
C VAL A 450 -31.11 5.01 12.90
N LYS A 451 -32.32 4.70 13.37
CA LYS A 451 -32.88 5.33 14.59
C LYS A 451 -32.65 4.47 15.83
N GLN A 452 -32.87 3.16 15.70
CA GLN A 452 -32.65 2.18 16.77
C GLN A 452 -32.04 0.92 16.18
N PHE A 453 -31.22 0.23 16.97
CA PHE A 453 -30.73 -1.08 16.59
C PHE A 453 -30.52 -1.97 17.81
N THR A 454 -30.54 -3.28 17.60
CA THR A 454 -30.26 -4.30 18.62
C THR A 454 -28.96 -5.00 18.28
N CYS A 455 -28.15 -5.31 19.28
CA CYS A 455 -26.84 -5.93 19.12
C CYS A 455 -26.58 -7.00 20.20
N PRO A 456 -25.54 -7.83 20.08
CA PRO A 456 -25.17 -8.78 21.13
C PRO A 456 -24.72 -8.05 22.40
N ALA A 457 -24.74 -8.77 23.54
CA ALA A 457 -24.32 -8.23 24.83
C ALA A 457 -22.84 -7.79 24.85
N ARG A 458 -21.97 -8.44 24.06
CA ARG A 458 -20.53 -8.15 24.02
C ARG A 458 -20.09 -7.76 22.62
N LEU A 459 -19.60 -6.53 22.48
CA LEU A 459 -19.10 -5.98 21.23
C LEU A 459 -17.57 -5.93 21.23
N GLN A 460 -16.98 -6.02 20.05
CA GLN A 460 -15.57 -5.70 19.88
C GLN A 460 -15.40 -4.23 19.50
N ARG A 461 -16.25 -3.71 18.61
CA ARG A 461 -16.22 -2.30 18.21
C ARG A 461 -17.60 -1.76 17.85
N LEU A 462 -17.89 -0.55 18.31
CA LEU A 462 -19.04 0.23 17.89
C LEU A 462 -18.57 1.62 17.43
N VAL A 463 -18.85 1.98 16.19
CA VAL A 463 -18.62 3.32 15.64
C VAL A 463 -19.96 3.91 15.24
N ILE A 464 -20.27 5.09 15.75
CA ILE A 464 -21.45 5.88 15.35
C ILE A 464 -20.92 7.27 14.96
N ASP A 465 -20.94 7.57 13.67
CA ASP A 465 -20.51 8.83 13.08
C ASP A 465 -21.68 9.46 12.32
N GLU A 466 -22.62 10.04 13.06
CA GLU A 466 -23.87 10.57 12.51
C GLU A 466 -23.92 12.09 12.70
N VAL A 467 -23.28 12.79 11.74
CA VAL A 467 -23.22 14.26 11.70
C VAL A 467 -24.44 14.85 10.96
N MET A 468 -25.07 14.08 10.06
CA MET A 468 -26.06 14.57 9.10
C MET A 468 -27.51 14.24 9.44
N GLY A 469 -27.80 13.57 10.56
CA GLY A 469 -29.14 13.14 10.96
C GLY A 469 -29.43 13.23 12.46
N SER A 470 -30.52 12.58 12.88
CA SER A 470 -30.77 12.26 14.29
C SER A 470 -29.93 11.03 14.64
N PRO A 471 -29.02 11.10 15.64
CA PRO A 471 -28.20 9.96 15.99
C PRO A 471 -29.04 8.79 16.49
N PRO A 472 -28.64 7.54 16.21
CA PRO A 472 -29.33 6.37 16.75
C PRO A 472 -29.28 6.36 18.28
N ALA A 473 -30.33 5.81 18.90
CA ALA A 473 -30.27 5.48 20.31
C ALA A 473 -29.16 4.43 20.55
N ILE A 474 -28.22 4.75 21.46
CA ILE A 474 -27.14 3.82 21.79
C ILE A 474 -27.76 2.61 22.48
N PRO A 475 -27.58 1.38 21.96
CA PRO A 475 -28.21 0.20 22.52
C PRO A 475 -27.64 -0.16 23.88
N ASP A 476 -28.42 -0.91 24.64
CA ASP A 476 -27.95 -1.51 25.88
C ASP A 476 -27.15 -2.79 25.59
N PHE A 477 -25.83 -2.67 25.61
CA PHE A 477 -24.90 -3.79 25.65
C PHE A 477 -24.29 -3.92 27.06
N GLU A 478 -23.63 -5.05 27.35
CA GLU A 478 -22.93 -5.33 28.61
C GLU A 478 -21.49 -4.81 28.57
N HIS A 479 -20.75 -5.11 27.49
CA HIS A 479 -19.34 -4.71 27.32
C HIS A 479 -18.97 -4.44 25.86
N ALA A 480 -18.08 -3.48 25.62
CA ALA A 480 -17.44 -3.26 24.32
C ALA A 480 -15.94 -2.94 24.46
N ALA A 481 -15.08 -3.53 23.62
CA ALA A 481 -13.65 -3.19 23.67
C ALA A 481 -13.37 -1.76 23.20
N GLU A 482 -14.04 -1.29 22.14
CA GLU A 482 -13.92 0.08 21.63
C GLU A 482 -15.29 0.65 21.26
N VAL A 483 -15.56 1.89 21.69
CA VAL A 483 -16.72 2.67 21.24
C VAL A 483 -16.25 4.03 20.74
N ARG A 484 -16.60 4.39 19.50
CA ARG A 484 -16.30 5.67 18.86
C ARG A 484 -17.59 6.39 18.51
N LEU A 485 -17.78 7.61 19.01
CA LEU A 485 -18.99 8.39 18.84
C LEU A 485 -18.65 9.76 18.29
N ASN A 486 -19.22 10.11 17.13
CA ASN A 486 -19.25 11.45 16.56
C ASN A 486 -20.71 11.81 16.31
N LEU A 487 -21.32 12.46 17.30
CA LEU A 487 -22.74 12.77 17.31
C LEU A 487 -22.95 14.27 17.15
N ARG A 488 -24.06 14.65 16.50
CA ARG A 488 -24.49 16.04 16.40
C ARG A 488 -24.85 16.69 17.74
N HIS A 489 -25.27 15.88 18.71
CA HIS A 489 -25.69 16.33 20.04
C HIS A 489 -24.76 15.79 21.12
N ALA A 490 -24.57 16.58 22.17
CA ALA A 490 -23.74 16.19 23.29
C ALA A 490 -24.42 15.13 24.16
N LEU A 491 -23.64 14.17 24.63
CA LEU A 491 -24.07 13.18 25.61
C LEU A 491 -24.20 13.81 27.01
N THR A 492 -25.19 13.36 27.76
CA THR A 492 -25.34 13.76 29.17
C THR A 492 -24.25 13.13 30.03
N ARG A 493 -24.02 13.71 31.21
CA ARG A 493 -23.09 13.16 32.20
C ARG A 493 -23.41 11.71 32.57
N ASP A 494 -24.69 11.38 32.71
CA ASP A 494 -25.14 10.03 33.08
C ASP A 494 -24.93 9.03 31.94
N GLN A 495 -25.13 9.45 30.69
CA GLN A 495 -24.83 8.63 29.51
C GLN A 495 -23.33 8.33 29.40
N LEU A 496 -22.46 9.32 29.58
CA LEU A 496 -21.01 9.14 29.55
C LEU A 496 -20.53 8.23 30.69
N SER A 497 -21.07 8.40 31.91
CA SER A 497 -20.77 7.55 33.06
C SER A 497 -21.21 6.10 32.82
N SER A 498 -22.43 5.90 32.31
CA SER A 498 -22.97 4.58 31.97
C SER A 498 -22.16 3.89 30.87
N LEU A 499 -21.81 4.60 29.80
CA LEU A 499 -20.95 4.07 28.73
C LEU A 499 -19.56 3.74 29.24
N GLY A 500 -18.95 4.62 30.03
CA GLY A 500 -17.64 4.42 30.62
C GLY A 500 -17.53 3.17 31.50
N ARG A 501 -18.62 2.67 32.08
CA ARG A 501 -18.59 1.42 32.86
C ARG A 501 -18.60 0.15 32.00
N ARG A 502 -18.91 0.29 30.71
CA ARG A 502 -19.15 -0.82 29.78
C ARG A 502 -18.11 -0.89 28.66
N VAL A 503 -17.08 -0.05 28.69
CA VAL A 503 -16.11 0.06 27.59
C VAL A 503 -14.67 0.08 28.07
N ASP A 504 -13.77 -0.55 27.32
CA ASP A 504 -12.32 -0.46 27.59
C ASP A 504 -11.73 0.84 26.99
N MET A 505 -12.19 1.21 25.79
CA MET A 505 -11.78 2.42 25.07
C MET A 505 -12.99 3.21 24.57
N LEU A 506 -13.00 4.51 24.85
CA LEU A 506 -14.05 5.44 24.43
C LEU A 506 -13.44 6.60 23.63
N VAL A 507 -13.81 6.72 22.36
CA VAL A 507 -13.44 7.82 21.47
C VAL A 507 -14.65 8.73 21.31
N LEU A 508 -14.55 9.98 21.74
CA LEU A 508 -15.61 10.97 21.62
C LEU A 508 -15.15 12.06 20.66
N ALA A 509 -15.93 12.30 19.61
CA ALA A 509 -15.56 13.22 18.55
C ALA A 509 -16.57 14.34 18.33
N GLY A 510 -16.11 15.46 17.76
CA GLY A 510 -16.96 16.57 17.32
C GLY A 510 -17.78 17.19 18.46
N ASN A 511 -19.10 17.26 18.27
CA ASN A 511 -20.03 17.87 19.23
C ASN A 511 -20.56 16.89 20.30
N THR A 512 -20.00 15.67 20.39
CA THR A 512 -20.45 14.64 21.33
C THR A 512 -20.23 15.03 22.79
N VAL A 513 -19.32 15.97 23.06
CA VAL A 513 -19.01 16.49 24.39
C VAL A 513 -19.37 17.98 24.45
N SER A 514 -20.30 18.35 25.31
CA SER A 514 -20.64 19.76 25.57
C SER A 514 -19.79 20.41 26.67
N SER A 515 -19.25 19.61 27.60
CA SER A 515 -18.46 20.11 28.72
C SER A 515 -17.44 19.08 29.19
N MET A 516 -16.22 19.55 29.47
CA MET A 516 -15.16 18.71 30.05
C MET A 516 -15.53 18.18 31.44
N GLN A 517 -16.43 18.84 32.17
CA GLN A 517 -16.93 18.35 33.45
C GLN A 517 -17.75 17.06 33.31
N HIS A 518 -18.43 16.86 32.17
CA HIS A 518 -19.19 15.63 31.92
C HIS A 518 -18.25 14.45 31.63
N VAL A 519 -17.14 14.70 30.91
CA VAL A 519 -16.09 13.70 30.64
C VAL A 519 -15.45 13.20 31.94
N ALA A 520 -15.35 14.05 32.96
CA ALA A 520 -14.82 13.68 34.28
C ALA A 520 -15.66 12.60 35.00
N ALA A 521 -16.89 12.32 34.55
CA ALA A 521 -17.71 11.24 35.09
C ALA A 521 -17.30 9.84 34.59
N ILE A 522 -16.46 9.76 33.54
CA ILE A 522 -15.99 8.49 32.99
C ILE A 522 -14.95 7.87 33.96
N PRO A 523 -15.04 6.56 34.27
CA PRO A 523 -14.08 5.89 35.13
C PRO A 523 -12.63 6.00 34.61
N ARG A 524 -11.67 6.18 35.52
CA ARG A 524 -10.23 6.33 35.17
C ARG A 524 -9.60 5.06 34.56
N SER A 525 -10.27 3.92 34.67
CA SER A 525 -9.84 2.64 34.06
C SER A 525 -10.04 2.62 32.55
N VAL A 526 -10.90 3.49 32.01
CA VAL A 526 -11.20 3.56 30.57
C VAL A 526 -10.13 4.37 29.85
N TYR A 527 -9.71 3.91 28.67
CA TYR A 527 -8.90 4.73 27.77
C TYR A 527 -9.81 5.71 27.02
N VAL A 528 -9.79 6.98 27.42
CA VAL A 528 -10.60 8.03 26.76
C VAL A 528 -9.77 8.80 25.74
N CYS A 529 -10.25 8.84 24.50
CA CYS A 529 -9.72 9.66 23.41
C CYS A 529 -10.75 10.71 23.02
N LEU A 530 -10.32 11.96 22.89
CA LEU A 530 -11.16 13.07 22.44
C LEU A 530 -10.67 13.55 21.06
N GLU A 531 -11.55 13.66 20.08
CA GLU A 531 -11.21 14.03 18.70
C GLU A 531 -12.05 15.21 18.19
N ASP A 532 -11.46 16.32 17.76
CA ASP A 532 -12.16 17.50 17.23
C ASP A 532 -13.25 18.07 18.16
N VAL A 533 -13.06 17.90 19.48
CA VAL A 533 -13.96 18.42 20.51
C VAL A 533 -13.59 19.86 20.90
N HIS A 534 -14.58 20.64 21.32
CA HIS A 534 -14.32 21.96 21.89
C HIS A 534 -13.81 21.82 23.33
N VAL A 535 -12.59 22.30 23.60
CA VAL A 535 -11.98 22.23 24.93
C VAL A 535 -12.32 23.46 25.75
N GLU A 536 -13.37 23.35 26.56
CA GLU A 536 -13.72 24.35 27.57
C GLU A 536 -13.15 23.95 28.95
N GLY A 537 -12.15 24.68 29.41
CA GLY A 537 -11.53 24.47 30.72
C GLY A 537 -10.55 23.28 30.77
N MET A 538 -10.26 22.79 31.98
CA MET A 538 -9.28 21.72 32.19
C MET A 538 -9.77 20.37 31.71
N VAL A 539 -8.94 19.68 30.94
CA VAL A 539 -9.19 18.32 30.48
C VAL A 539 -9.03 17.33 31.64
N PRO A 540 -10.03 16.48 31.93
CA PRO A 540 -9.97 15.54 33.04
C PRO A 540 -8.86 14.50 32.86
N PRO A 541 -8.27 14.00 33.96
CA PRO A 541 -7.15 13.04 33.91
C PRO A 541 -7.53 11.64 33.40
N CYS A 542 -8.82 11.36 33.20
CA CYS A 542 -9.25 10.13 32.51
C CYS A 542 -8.94 10.15 31.01
N VAL A 543 -8.74 11.34 30.41
CA VAL A 543 -8.39 11.51 29.00
C VAL A 543 -6.93 11.15 28.77
N ARG A 544 -6.69 10.12 27.95
CA ARG A 544 -5.36 9.61 27.63
C ARG A 544 -4.83 10.18 26.32
N GLU A 545 -5.74 10.54 25.42
CA GLU A 545 -5.43 11.09 24.10
C GLU A 545 -6.39 12.22 23.75
N LEU A 546 -5.84 13.33 23.25
CA LEU A 546 -6.60 14.49 22.81
C LEU A 546 -6.09 14.90 21.43
N LYS A 547 -6.97 14.83 20.42
CA LYS A 547 -6.75 15.36 19.08
C LYS A 547 -7.76 16.47 18.85
N VAL A 548 -7.33 17.70 18.68
CA VAL A 548 -8.28 18.82 18.53
C VAL A 548 -7.85 19.77 17.44
N GLU A 549 -8.75 20.04 16.51
CA GLU A 549 -8.73 21.28 15.76
C GLU A 549 -9.15 22.43 16.70
N MET A 550 -8.24 23.37 16.94
CA MET A 550 -8.53 24.53 17.78
C MET A 550 -9.68 25.36 17.19
N ARG A 551 -10.36 26.16 18.01
CA ARG A 551 -11.39 27.13 17.56
C ARG A 551 -11.16 28.52 18.14
N GLY A 552 -9.92 28.81 18.49
CA GLY A 552 -9.49 29.96 19.29
C GLY A 552 -8.26 29.60 20.10
N ASP A 553 -7.73 30.54 20.88
CA ASP A 553 -6.55 30.32 21.72
C ASP A 553 -6.84 29.31 22.83
N ILE A 554 -5.82 28.54 23.22
CA ILE A 554 -5.92 27.55 24.30
C ILE A 554 -4.79 27.77 25.30
N SER A 555 -5.09 27.72 26.59
CA SER A 555 -4.03 27.67 27.60
C SER A 555 -3.48 26.24 27.66
N ALA A 556 -2.15 26.09 27.64
CA ALA A 556 -1.52 24.79 27.84
C ALA A 556 -1.94 24.11 29.16
N SER A 557 -2.30 24.89 30.19
CA SER A 557 -2.84 24.38 31.45
C SER A 557 -4.11 23.54 31.27
N ALA A 558 -4.94 23.88 30.28
CA ALA A 558 -6.16 23.16 29.97
C ALA A 558 -5.89 21.73 29.50
N VAL A 559 -4.79 21.51 28.79
CA VAL A 559 -4.44 20.22 28.18
C VAL A 559 -3.25 19.54 28.84
N ALA A 560 -2.67 20.15 29.88
CA ALA A 560 -1.44 19.72 30.56
C ALA A 560 -1.50 18.27 31.08
N SER A 561 -2.68 17.80 31.48
CA SER A 561 -2.91 16.47 32.04
C SER A 561 -2.89 15.32 31.01
N VAL A 562 -3.03 15.62 29.71
CA VAL A 562 -3.23 14.60 28.67
C VAL A 562 -1.88 14.03 28.21
N PRO A 563 -1.60 12.72 28.31
CA PRO A 563 -0.32 12.15 27.88
C PRO A 563 -0.06 12.25 26.37
N ARG A 564 -1.07 12.00 25.52
CA ARG A 564 -0.95 12.04 24.06
C ARG A 564 -1.76 13.22 23.51
N LEU A 565 -1.08 14.22 22.98
CA LEU A 565 -1.68 15.48 22.56
C LEU A 565 -1.40 15.75 21.09
N HIS A 566 -2.45 16.01 20.33
CA HIS A 566 -2.37 16.46 18.94
C HIS A 566 -3.26 17.68 18.78
N VAL A 567 -2.65 18.84 18.55
CA VAL A 567 -3.39 20.10 18.43
C VAL A 567 -3.13 20.67 17.05
N ILE A 568 -4.20 20.91 16.30
CA ILE A 568 -4.16 21.39 14.93
C ILE A 568 -4.77 22.80 14.92
N GLY A 569 -3.99 23.75 14.42
CA GLY A 569 -4.43 25.11 14.15
C GLY A 569 -5.00 25.27 12.74
N ARG A 570 -5.68 26.39 12.51
CA ARG A 570 -6.23 26.72 11.19
C ARG A 570 -5.12 27.09 10.20
N LYS A 571 -5.16 26.55 8.98
CA LYS A 571 -4.24 26.93 7.88
C LYS A 571 -4.46 28.36 7.35
N ASP A 572 -5.62 28.95 7.65
CA ASP A 572 -6.05 30.25 7.12
C ASP A 572 -5.19 31.44 7.60
N PRO A 573 -5.07 32.51 6.80
CA PRO A 573 -4.06 33.54 7.00
C PRO A 573 -4.21 34.42 8.26
N ALA A 574 -5.36 34.47 8.92
CA ALA A 574 -5.54 35.15 10.21
C ALA A 574 -6.92 34.85 10.83
N PRO A 575 -7.04 34.92 12.17
CA PRO A 575 -5.96 34.99 13.17
C PRO A 575 -5.26 33.62 13.36
N THR A 576 -3.94 33.62 13.62
CA THR A 576 -3.22 32.41 14.02
C THR A 576 -3.52 32.16 15.49
N TRP A 577 -3.92 30.94 15.85
CA TRP A 577 -4.23 30.62 17.23
C TRP A 577 -2.96 30.34 18.03
N CYS A 578 -2.96 30.81 19.27
CA CYS A 578 -1.84 30.73 20.19
C CYS A 578 -2.08 29.64 21.25
N ILE A 579 -1.03 28.89 21.59
CA ILE A 579 -0.99 28.16 22.85
C ILE A 579 -0.23 29.01 23.86
N HIS A 580 -0.94 29.51 24.87
CA HIS A 580 -0.32 30.22 25.98
C HIS A 580 0.31 29.23 26.98
N ASP A 581 1.36 29.67 27.68
CA ASP A 581 2.02 28.90 28.74
C ASP A 581 2.58 27.54 28.29
N CYS A 582 3.18 27.47 27.10
CA CYS A 582 3.62 26.19 26.51
C CYS A 582 4.57 25.36 27.39
N HIS A 583 5.24 25.99 28.37
CA HIS A 583 6.04 25.30 29.39
C HIS A 583 5.25 24.24 30.18
N LEU A 584 3.93 24.40 30.31
CA LEU A 584 3.04 23.41 30.94
C LEU A 584 2.81 22.16 30.09
N LEU A 585 3.29 22.14 28.83
CA LEU A 585 3.33 20.93 28.00
C LEU A 585 4.55 20.05 28.27
N SER A 586 5.44 20.47 29.17
CA SER A 586 6.64 19.73 29.57
C SER A 586 6.31 18.49 30.42
N GLU A 587 7.32 17.64 30.67
CA GLU A 587 7.28 16.49 31.59
C GLU A 587 6.38 15.31 31.18
N ARG A 588 6.13 15.16 29.88
CA ARG A 588 5.28 14.09 29.32
C ARG A 588 6.08 12.83 29.00
N LYS A 589 6.37 12.05 30.03
CA LYS A 589 6.98 10.72 29.89
C LYS A 589 5.96 9.69 29.39
N GLY A 590 6.32 8.90 28.39
CA GLY A 590 5.49 7.91 27.70
C GLY A 590 4.47 8.49 26.70
N GLY A 591 4.47 9.81 26.51
CA GLY A 591 3.51 10.54 25.69
C GLY A 591 4.05 11.00 24.34
N ALA A 592 3.15 11.48 23.48
CA ALA A 592 3.52 12.13 22.22
C ALA A 592 2.74 13.44 22.09
N THR A 593 3.45 14.53 21.80
CA THR A 593 2.88 15.86 21.58
C THR A 593 3.13 16.30 20.15
N CYS A 594 2.07 16.50 19.37
CA CYS A 594 2.11 17.03 18.00
C CYS A 594 1.35 18.36 17.95
N LEU A 595 2.01 19.43 17.55
CA LEU A 595 1.44 20.76 17.40
C LEU A 595 1.57 21.18 15.93
N GLU A 596 0.47 21.56 15.30
CA GLU A 596 0.43 21.89 13.87
C GLU A 596 -0.22 23.25 13.63
N HIS A 597 0.40 24.14 12.85
CA HIS A 597 -0.16 25.45 12.49
C HIS A 597 -0.50 26.38 13.68
N LEU A 598 0.25 26.29 14.78
CA LEU A 598 0.03 27.08 16.00
C LEU A 598 1.11 28.11 16.23
N ALA A 599 0.76 29.23 16.86
CA ALA A 599 1.73 30.14 17.46
C ALA A 599 2.09 29.63 18.88
N ILE A 600 3.38 29.42 19.11
CA ILE A 600 3.92 28.88 20.36
C ILE A 600 5.14 29.69 20.77
N ASP A 601 5.15 30.13 22.02
CA ASP A 601 6.26 30.88 22.61
C ASP A 601 6.62 30.29 23.99
N GLY A 602 7.91 30.04 24.23
CA GLY A 602 8.42 29.56 25.52
C GLY A 602 9.36 28.37 25.41
N GLU A 603 9.42 27.53 26.44
CA GLU A 603 10.29 26.35 26.50
C GLU A 603 9.47 25.08 26.73
N ILE A 604 9.68 24.03 25.93
CA ILE A 604 9.08 22.71 26.11
C ILE A 604 10.20 21.72 26.46
N SER A 605 10.05 21.00 27.57
CA SER A 605 11.10 20.10 28.07
C SER A 605 10.61 18.75 28.57
N ASN A 606 11.50 17.77 28.64
CA ASN A 606 11.26 16.48 29.29
C ASN A 606 10.09 15.67 28.70
N CYS A 607 9.99 15.61 27.36
CA CYS A 607 8.98 14.81 26.65
C CYS A 607 9.63 13.66 25.87
N ASP A 608 8.93 12.55 25.72
CA ASP A 608 9.44 11.43 24.91
C ASP A 608 9.38 11.73 23.41
N HIS A 609 8.26 12.30 22.94
CA HIS A 609 8.07 12.69 21.54
C HIS A 609 7.43 14.09 21.42
N LEU A 610 8.08 14.96 20.65
CA LEU A 610 7.59 16.31 20.31
C LEU A 610 7.67 16.54 18.80
N ALA A 611 6.56 16.86 18.16
CA ALA A 611 6.49 17.24 16.75
C ALA A 611 5.87 18.63 16.61
N LEU A 612 6.56 19.53 15.90
CA LEU A 612 6.11 20.90 15.61
C LEU A 612 6.03 21.08 14.10
N GLN A 613 4.83 21.22 13.53
CA GLN A 613 4.64 21.28 12.08
C GLN A 613 4.04 22.62 11.66
N GLU A 614 4.76 23.38 10.84
CA GLU A 614 4.29 24.67 10.32
C GLU A 614 3.80 25.64 11.43
N CYS A 615 4.37 25.52 12.62
CA CYS A 615 4.10 26.40 13.75
C CYS A 615 4.75 27.78 13.52
N ARG A 616 4.46 28.72 14.41
CA ARG A 616 5.03 30.07 14.48
C ARG A 616 5.41 30.40 15.92
N GLY A 617 6.12 31.51 16.11
CA GLY A 617 6.58 31.95 17.43
C GLY A 617 7.99 31.50 17.72
N SER A 618 8.41 31.54 18.99
CA SER A 618 9.77 31.33 19.43
C SER A 618 9.83 30.26 20.54
N VAL A 619 10.40 29.09 20.23
CA VAL A 619 10.40 27.93 21.13
C VAL A 619 11.81 27.41 21.43
N ALA A 620 12.08 27.17 22.71
CA ALA A 620 13.22 26.40 23.19
C ALA A 620 12.79 24.96 23.49
N VAL A 621 13.63 23.99 23.16
CA VAL A 621 13.34 22.57 23.32
C VAL A 621 14.48 21.91 24.12
N ALA A 622 14.15 21.16 25.16
CA ALA A 622 15.14 20.55 26.05
C ALA A 622 14.78 19.12 26.49
N SER A 623 15.76 18.22 26.59
CA SER A 623 15.57 16.87 27.17
C SER A 623 14.46 16.07 26.47
N ILE A 624 14.49 15.98 25.14
CA ILE A 624 13.46 15.30 24.33
C ILE A 624 13.99 13.97 23.76
N GLY A 625 13.21 12.90 23.85
CA GLY A 625 13.57 11.62 23.22
C GLY A 625 13.64 11.73 21.69
N SER A 626 12.54 12.13 21.07
CA SER A 626 12.42 12.34 19.63
C SER A 626 11.76 13.69 19.35
N PHE A 627 12.49 14.59 18.70
CA PHE A 627 12.01 15.90 18.28
C PHE A 627 11.94 15.99 16.76
N THR A 628 10.80 16.42 16.22
CA THR A 628 10.62 16.70 14.80
C THR A 628 10.12 18.13 14.62
N ALA A 629 10.75 18.90 13.74
CA ALA A 629 10.27 20.22 13.34
C ALA A 629 10.13 20.31 11.81
N ILE A 630 9.01 20.84 11.33
CA ILE A 630 8.74 21.04 9.91
C ILE A 630 8.53 22.53 9.65
N ALA A 631 9.20 23.08 8.64
CA ALA A 631 9.11 24.48 8.23
C ALA A 631 9.51 25.48 9.36
N ALA A 632 10.59 25.16 10.07
CA ALA A 632 11.14 26.00 11.15
C ALA A 632 12.42 26.75 10.74
N PHE A 633 12.74 27.81 11.48
CA PHE A 633 13.94 28.63 11.37
C PHE A 633 14.82 28.44 12.61
N VAL A 634 16.12 28.22 12.43
CA VAL A 634 17.09 28.03 13.52
C VAL A 634 18.21 29.06 13.38
N GLY A 635 18.30 30.05 14.26
CA GLY A 635 19.24 31.17 14.08
C GLY A 635 19.12 32.28 15.12
N VAL A 636 19.87 33.36 14.94
CA VAL A 636 19.58 34.64 15.62
C VAL A 636 18.45 35.34 14.85
N ASP A 637 17.49 35.92 15.59
CA ASP A 637 16.42 36.69 14.96
C ASP A 637 17.01 37.78 14.08
N MET A 638 16.63 37.78 12.80
CA MET A 638 16.82 38.94 11.94
C MET A 638 15.76 39.96 12.34
N VAL A 639 16.00 40.65 13.46
CA VAL A 639 15.41 41.97 13.61
C VAL A 639 16.16 42.84 12.60
N ASP A 640 15.74 42.77 11.33
CA ASP A 640 16.23 43.72 10.33
C ASP A 640 15.80 45.10 10.84
N GLU A 641 16.75 45.89 11.33
CA GLU A 641 16.58 47.28 11.78
C GLU A 641 15.99 48.18 10.68
N THR A 642 15.88 47.69 9.45
CA THR A 642 15.28 48.38 8.32
C THR A 642 13.75 48.19 8.20
N GLY A 643 13.13 47.29 8.98
CA GLY A 643 11.68 47.01 8.88
C GLY A 643 11.24 46.39 7.55
N VAL A 644 12.20 45.99 6.70
CA VAL A 644 11.96 45.34 5.41
C VAL A 644 12.38 43.88 5.52
N GLU A 645 11.48 43.02 6.00
CA GLU A 645 11.72 41.57 6.13
C GLU A 645 12.02 40.92 4.76
N TYR A 646 13.31 40.72 4.45
CA TYR A 646 13.75 39.84 3.37
C TYR A 646 13.65 38.37 3.78
N GLY A 647 12.42 37.87 3.93
CA GLY A 647 12.21 36.44 4.14
C GLY A 647 12.55 35.58 2.89
N PRO A 648 12.67 34.26 3.04
CA PRO A 648 12.81 33.33 1.92
C PRO A 648 11.57 33.36 1.00
N ARG A 649 11.75 33.14 -0.30
CA ARG A 649 10.64 32.99 -1.25
C ARG A 649 9.96 31.64 -0.95
N ALA A 650 8.75 31.67 -0.41
CA ALA A 650 7.94 30.48 -0.20
C ALA A 650 7.73 29.76 -1.54
N PHE A 651 7.98 28.45 -1.53
CA PHE A 651 7.94 27.60 -2.72
C PHE A 651 6.49 27.46 -3.19
N GLY A 652 6.18 28.08 -4.33
CA GLY A 652 4.98 27.77 -5.08
C GLY A 652 5.26 26.57 -5.97
N ASP A 653 4.55 25.47 -5.73
CA ASP A 653 4.18 24.41 -6.66
C ASP A 653 4.80 24.50 -8.06
N TRP A 654 5.91 23.77 -8.29
CA TRP A 654 6.75 23.90 -9.49
C TRP A 654 6.30 23.05 -10.68
N ARG A 655 5.17 22.35 -10.59
CA ARG A 655 4.61 21.65 -11.75
C ARG A 655 3.61 22.54 -12.48
N ALA A 656 4.17 23.49 -13.22
CA ALA A 656 3.64 24.07 -14.44
C ALA A 656 2.26 24.77 -14.38
N ARG A 657 2.23 26.09 -14.10
CA ARG A 657 1.53 27.12 -14.92
C ARG A 657 2.13 28.53 -14.67
N PRO A 658 2.22 29.41 -15.68
CA PRO A 658 2.77 30.75 -15.53
C PRO A 658 1.79 31.64 -14.72
N ARG A 659 2.19 32.08 -13.53
CA ARG A 659 1.40 32.99 -12.69
C ARG A 659 1.68 34.45 -13.01
N LYS A 660 0.60 35.13 -13.39
CA LYS A 660 0.43 36.59 -13.31
C LYS A 660 0.77 37.06 -11.88
N ARG A 661 1.34 38.26 -11.79
CA ARG A 661 1.76 38.98 -10.57
C ARG A 661 0.66 38.94 -9.49
N LEU A 662 0.70 37.94 -8.61
CA LEU A 662 -0.09 37.88 -7.39
C LEU A 662 0.65 38.72 -6.34
N LEU A 663 -0.08 39.69 -5.79
CA LEU A 663 0.28 40.55 -4.67
C LEU A 663 1.12 39.79 -3.63
N GLN A 664 2.26 40.38 -3.26
CA GLN A 664 3.13 39.91 -2.19
C GLN A 664 2.30 39.78 -0.91
N ARG A 665 1.85 38.56 -0.59
CA ARG A 665 1.23 38.27 0.69
C ARG A 665 2.30 38.51 1.78
N PRO A 666 1.97 39.19 2.88
CA PRO A 666 2.89 39.35 4.00
C PRO A 666 3.40 37.98 4.43
N ARG A 667 4.73 37.85 4.51
CA ARG A 667 5.40 36.58 4.80
C ARG A 667 5.00 36.16 6.21
N LYS A 668 4.45 34.94 6.31
CA LYS A 668 4.10 34.32 7.59
C LYS A 668 5.40 34.16 8.39
N ARG A 669 5.47 34.73 9.60
CA ARG A 669 6.60 34.48 10.54
C ARG A 669 6.69 32.97 10.80
N LEU A 670 7.83 32.37 10.48
CA LEU A 670 8.08 30.93 10.69
C LEU A 670 8.33 30.65 12.18
N LEU A 671 8.23 29.38 12.59
CA LEU A 671 8.65 28.94 13.92
C LEU A 671 10.15 29.20 14.10
N HIS A 672 10.55 29.89 15.16
CA HIS A 672 11.93 30.12 15.52
C HIS A 672 12.36 29.18 16.65
N LEU A 673 13.33 28.30 16.36
CA LEU A 673 13.94 27.44 17.36
C LEU A 673 15.11 28.18 18.02
N THR A 674 14.90 28.67 19.25
CA THR A 674 15.91 29.45 19.98
C THR A 674 16.99 28.57 20.59
N CYS A 675 16.65 27.34 20.98
CA CYS A 675 17.56 26.39 21.61
C CYS A 675 17.04 24.96 21.42
N VAL A 676 17.91 24.01 21.09
CA VAL A 676 17.59 22.58 21.04
C VAL A 676 18.66 21.84 21.83
N ARG A 677 18.34 21.44 23.06
CA ARG A 677 19.30 20.80 23.98
C ARG A 677 18.91 19.40 24.43
N ASP A 678 19.90 18.53 24.58
CA ASP A 678 19.77 17.19 25.17
C ASP A 678 18.68 16.33 24.48
N VAL A 679 18.71 16.31 23.15
CA VAL A 679 17.74 15.57 22.31
C VAL A 679 18.35 14.29 21.75
N ALA A 680 17.71 13.13 21.96
CA ALA A 680 18.26 11.87 21.46
C ALA A 680 18.14 11.74 19.93
N SER A 681 17.00 12.10 19.34
CA SER A 681 16.85 12.17 17.88
C SER A 681 16.13 13.46 17.48
N CYS A 682 16.79 14.32 16.70
CA CYS A 682 16.27 15.57 16.17
C CYS A 682 16.12 15.45 14.64
N GLU A 683 14.92 15.65 14.12
CA GLU A 683 14.62 15.62 12.69
C GLU A 683 14.04 16.96 12.24
N LEU A 684 14.70 17.60 11.29
CA LEU A 684 14.31 18.89 10.72
C LEU A 684 13.94 18.68 9.26
N ILE A 685 12.75 19.13 8.86
CA ILE A 685 12.20 18.94 7.52
C ILE A 685 11.81 20.31 6.94
N ASP A 686 12.31 20.66 5.77
CA ASP A 686 12.07 21.97 5.12
C ASP A 686 12.41 23.16 6.05
N CYS A 687 13.46 23.02 6.86
CA CYS A 687 13.90 24.04 7.82
C CYS A 687 14.98 24.94 7.23
N THR A 688 15.05 26.19 7.69
CA THR A 688 16.18 27.09 7.40
C THR A 688 17.07 27.20 8.63
N ILE A 689 18.34 26.81 8.52
CA ILE A 689 19.31 26.76 9.61
C ILE A 689 20.44 27.74 9.32
N ARG A 690 20.59 28.74 10.17
CA ARG A 690 21.68 29.73 10.11
C ARG A 690 22.73 29.54 11.20
N ASP A 691 22.35 28.91 12.30
CA ASP A 691 23.22 28.75 13.45
C ASP A 691 23.06 27.34 14.06
N PHE A 692 24.02 26.47 13.76
CA PHE A 692 24.06 25.13 14.34
C PHE A 692 24.47 25.10 15.81
N SER A 693 24.98 26.21 16.38
CA SER A 693 25.38 26.23 17.80
C SER A 693 24.21 26.02 18.76
N ARG A 694 22.98 26.16 18.26
CA ARG A 694 21.74 25.92 19.01
C ARG A 694 21.48 24.45 19.32
N PHE A 695 22.17 23.51 18.69
CA PHE A 695 21.97 22.06 18.86
C PHE A 695 22.90 21.44 19.92
N ARG A 696 22.67 21.71 21.20
CA ARG A 696 23.56 21.22 22.28
C ARG A 696 23.18 19.80 22.72
N GLY A 697 24.12 18.85 22.73
CA GLY A 697 23.83 17.50 23.26
C GLY A 697 22.86 16.67 22.42
N VAL A 698 22.70 17.00 21.14
CA VAL A 698 21.90 16.21 20.19
C VAL A 698 22.67 14.94 19.79
N GLN A 699 22.08 13.75 19.98
CA GLN A 699 22.75 12.49 19.66
C GLN A 699 22.64 12.12 18.17
N ARG A 700 21.48 12.39 17.57
CA ARG A 700 21.21 12.18 16.14
C ARG A 700 20.50 13.38 15.55
N LEU A 701 21.06 13.97 14.50
CA LEU A 701 20.47 15.07 13.75
C LEU A 701 20.18 14.62 12.31
N VAL A 702 18.92 14.73 11.89
CA VAL A 702 18.47 14.44 10.52
C VAL A 702 18.00 15.76 9.90
N LEU A 703 18.62 16.12 8.78
CA LEU A 703 18.27 17.28 7.96
C LEU A 703 17.68 16.75 6.65
N ASP A 704 16.40 16.99 6.43
CA ASP A 704 15.69 16.60 5.20
C ASP A 704 15.12 17.85 4.53
N GLU A 705 15.44 18.08 3.26
CA GLU A 705 14.98 19.24 2.50
C GLU A 705 15.32 20.61 3.16
N CYS A 706 16.33 20.66 4.03
CA CYS A 706 16.70 21.85 4.79
C CYS A 706 17.60 22.82 4.00
N ARG A 707 17.64 24.09 4.41
CA ARG A 707 18.50 25.14 3.86
C ARG A 707 19.54 25.61 4.86
N PHE A 708 20.82 25.56 4.49
CA PHE A 708 21.92 26.12 5.28
C PHE A 708 23.17 26.35 4.42
N ASP A 709 23.98 27.35 4.76
CA ASP A 709 25.16 27.75 3.98
C ASP A 709 26.48 27.22 4.55
N SER A 710 26.56 26.98 5.86
CA SER A 710 27.78 26.51 6.52
C SER A 710 27.49 25.62 7.73
N LEU A 711 28.46 24.76 8.06
CA LEU A 711 28.51 23.87 9.24
C LEU A 711 29.56 24.31 10.27
N ASP A 712 30.09 25.53 10.18
CA ASP A 712 31.19 26.02 11.02
C ASP A 712 30.84 26.06 12.51
N ASN A 713 29.55 26.16 12.84
CA ASN A 713 29.06 26.18 14.21
C ASN A 713 28.43 24.84 14.66
N LEU A 714 28.63 23.76 13.89
CA LEU A 714 28.09 22.45 14.23
C LEU A 714 28.77 21.89 15.51
N PRO A 715 28.03 21.65 16.60
CA PRO A 715 28.58 21.01 17.78
C PRO A 715 28.90 19.53 17.50
N PRO A 716 29.64 18.86 18.40
CA PRO A 716 29.89 17.43 18.27
C PRO A 716 28.58 16.63 18.31
N ILE A 717 28.14 16.13 17.15
CA ILE A 717 26.95 15.31 17.00
C ILE A 717 27.37 13.90 16.54
N PRO A 718 27.06 12.83 17.30
CA PRO A 718 27.44 11.46 16.95
C PRO A 718 26.86 10.95 15.63
N CYS A 719 25.68 11.39 15.22
CA CYS A 719 25.06 10.95 13.96
C CYS A 719 24.42 12.13 13.22
N LEU A 720 24.92 12.45 12.02
CA LEU A 720 24.36 13.48 11.13
C LEU A 720 23.87 12.83 9.84
N VAL A 721 22.62 13.09 9.47
CA VAL A 721 22.03 12.65 8.20
C VAL A 721 21.61 13.90 7.41
N VAL A 722 22.08 14.02 6.18
CA VAL A 722 21.73 15.11 5.26
C VAL A 722 21.05 14.51 4.04
N ARG A 723 19.85 15.01 3.70
CA ARG A 723 19.03 14.53 2.58
C ARG A 723 18.41 15.70 1.86
N ALA A 724 18.58 15.75 0.54
CA ALA A 724 17.95 16.74 -0.33
C ALA A 724 18.08 18.19 0.21
N CYS A 725 19.16 18.52 0.91
CA CYS A 725 19.35 19.84 1.50
C CYS A 725 19.96 20.80 0.47
N TYR A 726 19.79 22.10 0.68
CA TYR A 726 20.27 23.14 -0.24
C TYR A 726 21.00 24.28 0.49
N THR A 727 21.85 25.02 -0.21
CA THR A 727 22.33 26.34 0.24
C THR A 727 21.26 27.41 -0.01
N SER A 728 21.46 28.62 0.54
CA SER A 728 20.63 29.80 0.26
C SER A 728 20.62 30.17 -1.23
N ASP A 729 21.69 29.83 -1.96
CA ASP A 729 21.81 29.98 -3.41
C ASP A 729 21.16 28.83 -4.21
N ASN A 730 20.49 27.89 -3.53
CA ASN A 730 19.86 26.68 -4.07
C ASN A 730 20.85 25.66 -4.67
N VAL A 731 22.10 25.64 -4.19
CA VAL A 731 23.04 24.56 -4.52
C VAL A 731 22.71 23.36 -3.64
N GLN A 732 22.51 22.18 -4.23
CA GLN A 732 22.16 20.98 -3.47
C GLN A 732 23.39 20.41 -2.75
N TRP A 733 23.24 20.15 -1.45
CA TRP A 733 24.22 19.38 -0.67
C TRP A 733 24.13 17.88 -1.04
N PRO A 734 25.25 17.16 -1.06
CA PRO A 734 25.22 15.72 -1.30
C PRO A 734 24.50 14.98 -0.16
N ASP A 735 23.68 14.00 -0.51
CA ASP A 735 23.05 13.09 0.44
C ASP A 735 24.13 12.30 1.20
N ALA A 736 24.18 12.43 2.52
CA ALA A 736 25.23 11.85 3.33
C ALA A 736 24.75 11.38 4.71
N VAL A 737 25.43 10.36 5.24
CA VAL A 737 25.23 9.84 6.60
C VAL A 737 26.59 9.74 7.27
N PHE A 738 26.77 10.49 8.35
CA PHE A 738 27.98 10.49 9.16
C PHE A 738 27.66 9.87 10.52
N VAL A 739 28.43 8.86 10.92
CA VAL A 739 28.30 8.17 12.21
C VAL A 739 29.65 8.19 12.90
N GLN A 740 29.69 8.75 14.11
CA GLN A 740 30.87 8.88 14.98
C GLN A 740 32.07 9.52 14.26
N ARG A 741 31.82 10.53 13.42
CA ARG A 741 32.86 11.27 12.71
C ARG A 741 33.18 12.59 13.42
N PRO A 742 34.45 13.02 13.48
CA PRO A 742 34.80 14.37 13.91
C PRO A 742 34.16 15.42 13.01
N VAL A 743 33.77 16.58 13.58
CA VAL A 743 33.10 17.66 12.85
C VAL A 743 33.93 18.14 11.65
N ASP A 744 35.26 18.20 11.76
CA ASP A 744 36.14 18.61 10.66
C ASP A 744 36.18 17.61 9.49
N ASP A 745 35.93 16.31 9.74
CA ASP A 745 35.77 15.32 8.66
C ASP A 745 34.42 15.49 7.96
N MET A 746 33.36 15.78 8.71
CA MET A 746 32.03 16.07 8.14
C MET A 746 32.05 17.32 7.27
N ARG A 747 32.69 18.41 7.75
CA ARG A 747 32.85 19.67 6.99
C ARG A 747 33.61 19.46 5.69
N ARG A 748 34.75 18.77 5.72
CA ARG A 748 35.57 18.51 4.52
C ARG A 748 34.84 17.67 3.46
N ARG A 749 33.94 16.77 3.88
CA ARG A 749 33.20 15.91 2.96
C ARG A 749 31.96 16.57 2.37
N LEU A 750 31.38 17.54 3.07
CA LEU A 750 30.21 18.30 2.59
C LEU A 750 30.61 19.54 1.80
N GLY A 751 31.64 20.29 2.24
CA GLY A 751 32.08 21.55 1.63
C GLY A 751 33.21 21.41 0.59
N GLY A 752 33.43 20.20 0.07
CA GLY A 752 34.46 19.90 -0.92
C GLY A 752 34.04 20.17 -2.36
#